data_AF-A0A897NH49-F1
#
_entry.id   AF-A0A897NH49-F1
#
_cell.length_a   1.000
_cell.length_b   1.000
_cell.length_c   1.000
_cell.angle_alpha   90.00
_cell.angle_beta   90.00
_cell.angle_gamma   90.00
#
_symmetry.space_group_name_H-M   'P 1'
#
loop_
_entity.id
_entity.type
_entity.pdbx_description
1 polymer ?
#
loop_
_entity_poly.entity_id
_entity_poly.type
_entity_poly.pdbx_seq_one_letter_code
_entity_poly.pdbx_strand_id
1 'polypeptide(L)'
;MQFRGDRRGQAIQIGAVLLLGAIVLSFAIYQSTVVPEQNREIEFQHSQTVGDQLQDVRNGIVSTGSTGDGRSVSVTLGTQYPSRVIAMNPAPPSGTLATVGTTDRSINATIANAEATGETADFWNGTNRTYNTGSLVYRSGYNEYRNAPTTWYENSVLFDEFRDANLTETGQRLIDGTTISLVALNGSYRASRTGSVSLDFRGTSVSSRTVSVTNETGSNVTITVPTRLDEQNWEELLADEPHFVDARPVSVAGADYHLMQIVLERGVTYDLRLSRAGLGTNVVKPEPAYLTRVAENTPTVPEGGKVDVTVEVRDRFDNPKRDVEVIAGTNESESSVSPNSHTSDGDGQVTVTYEAPSISGESQLTDHVQLSLNTSLSSAVNGSEFNGSTPVNVSVPIRVDNSDGSGLGGGGGGAYDTTWKDPSGQTGVSGSNGVYTVDASETSSVTLTGETAPVAENASMEFTLNDSSVGSLSPTTTRTDSNGEATTTFTPQSNGSITVFVSSGGSGDRLNLDVIGVGGGGSGKNQIQFVTGTGSKSGDSNSNVSFTVENLGSTDVTVKNITVDNVDSNNIANIGNGDKDDLYLPEFQSDRNGSLLNVNTAFDIGSTEKLDTQDTVPAKSQTTYTIGEFRNNGDNEKDPGNSVTVTLGFTDGTERTLTIPL
;
A
#
# COMPACT_ATOMS: atom_id res chain seq x y z
N MET A 1 -39.39 -23.06 -108.48
CA MET A 1 -39.48 -23.06 -107.00
C MET A 1 -38.25 -22.36 -106.47
N GLN A 2 -38.41 -21.27 -105.73
CA GLN A 2 -37.30 -20.47 -105.20
C GLN A 2 -37.41 -20.44 -103.68
N PHE A 3 -36.47 -21.11 -103.00
CA PHE A 3 -36.40 -21.17 -101.54
C PHE A 3 -35.97 -19.81 -100.99
N ARG A 4 -36.90 -19.04 -100.40
CA ARG A 4 -36.57 -17.92 -99.51
C ARG A 4 -36.10 -18.50 -98.18
N GLY A 5 -34.78 -18.57 -98.02
CA GLY A 5 -34.10 -19.13 -96.86
C GLY A 5 -34.35 -18.36 -95.56
N ASP A 6 -34.67 -19.15 -94.55
CA ASP A 6 -34.90 -18.91 -93.15
C ASP A 6 -33.69 -18.28 -92.41
N ARG A 7 -33.69 -16.95 -92.20
CA ARG A 7 -32.64 -16.22 -91.44
C ARG A 7 -33.15 -15.56 -90.15
N ARG A 8 -34.42 -15.78 -89.78
CA ARG A 8 -35.04 -15.16 -88.60
C ARG A 8 -34.78 -15.92 -87.30
N GLY A 9 -34.60 -17.24 -87.34
CA GLY A 9 -34.25 -18.04 -86.15
C GLY A 9 -32.81 -17.83 -85.64
N GLN A 10 -31.87 -17.49 -86.54
CA GLN A 10 -30.45 -17.36 -86.22
C GLN A 10 -30.14 -16.12 -85.37
N ALA A 11 -30.82 -14.99 -85.61
CA ALA A 11 -30.66 -13.76 -84.83
C ALA A 11 -31.18 -13.90 -83.38
N ILE A 12 -32.28 -14.65 -83.18
CA ILE A 12 -32.82 -14.96 -81.85
C ILE A 12 -31.85 -15.87 -81.08
N GLN A 13 -31.27 -16.88 -81.75
CA GLN A 13 -30.27 -17.77 -81.16
C GLN A 13 -28.97 -17.03 -80.80
N ILE A 14 -28.47 -16.16 -81.67
CA ILE A 14 -27.29 -15.33 -81.39
C ILE A 14 -27.57 -14.38 -80.22
N GLY A 15 -28.74 -13.73 -80.19
CA GLY A 15 -29.16 -12.88 -79.07
C GLY A 15 -29.26 -13.64 -77.74
N ALA A 16 -29.81 -14.86 -77.76
CA ALA A 16 -29.93 -15.71 -76.58
C ALA A 16 -28.56 -16.17 -76.05
N VAL A 17 -27.64 -16.56 -76.93
CA VAL A 17 -26.27 -16.96 -76.54
C VAL A 17 -25.48 -15.76 -75.99
N LEU A 18 -25.63 -14.57 -76.58
CA LEU A 18 -24.99 -13.35 -76.09
C LEU A 18 -25.55 -12.91 -74.73
N LEU A 19 -26.87 -13.00 -74.53
CA LEU A 19 -27.48 -12.71 -73.22
C LEU A 19 -27.04 -13.72 -72.16
N LEU A 20 -27.02 -15.02 -72.48
CA LEU A 20 -26.52 -16.05 -71.58
C LEU A 20 -25.04 -15.81 -71.26
N GLY A 21 -24.21 -15.48 -72.26
CA GLY A 21 -22.81 -15.15 -72.08
C GLY A 21 -22.60 -13.92 -71.19
N ALA A 22 -23.41 -12.87 -71.37
CA ALA A 22 -23.38 -11.68 -70.52
C ALA A 22 -23.79 -12.00 -69.08
N ILE A 23 -24.81 -12.84 -68.87
CA ILE A 23 -25.23 -13.28 -67.53
C ILE A 23 -24.12 -14.11 -66.85
N VAL A 24 -23.53 -15.07 -67.56
CA VAL A 24 -22.44 -15.90 -67.02
C VAL A 24 -21.22 -15.06 -66.68
N LEU A 25 -20.85 -14.10 -67.55
CA LEU A 25 -19.76 -13.16 -67.28
C LEU A 25 -20.06 -12.27 -66.08
N SER A 26 -21.29 -11.74 -65.99
CA SER A 26 -21.72 -10.91 -64.84
C SER A 26 -21.71 -11.72 -63.54
N PHE A 27 -22.12 -12.98 -63.59
CA PHE A 27 -22.09 -13.90 -62.46
C PHE A 27 -20.66 -14.26 -62.06
N ALA A 28 -19.76 -14.48 -63.01
CA ALA A 28 -18.34 -14.70 -62.75
C ALA A 28 -17.71 -13.48 -62.05
N ILE A 29 -18.03 -12.26 -62.52
CA ILE A 29 -17.62 -11.02 -61.85
C ILE A 29 -18.16 -10.99 -60.42
N TYR A 30 -19.47 -11.21 -60.22
CA TYR A 30 -20.09 -11.26 -58.90
C TYR A 30 -19.40 -12.26 -57.95
N GLN A 31 -19.06 -13.46 -58.44
CA GLN A 31 -18.38 -14.50 -57.67
C GLN A 31 -16.91 -14.15 -57.34
N SER A 32 -16.26 -13.35 -58.19
CA SER A 32 -14.84 -12.98 -58.05
C SER A 32 -14.59 -11.68 -57.27
N THR A 33 -15.59 -10.81 -57.15
CA THR A 33 -15.42 -9.49 -56.49
C THR A 33 -16.44 -9.26 -55.38
N VAL A 34 -17.73 -9.45 -55.65
CA VAL A 34 -18.78 -9.11 -54.69
C VAL A 34 -18.86 -10.12 -53.54
N VAL A 35 -18.78 -11.41 -53.84
CA VAL A 35 -18.81 -12.45 -52.81
C VAL A 35 -17.61 -12.35 -51.84
N PRO A 36 -16.34 -12.24 -52.33
CA PRO A 36 -15.20 -12.00 -51.47
C PRO A 36 -15.34 -10.74 -50.59
N GLU A 37 -15.80 -9.63 -51.17
CA GLU A 37 -15.94 -8.37 -50.44
C GLU A 37 -16.99 -8.45 -49.32
N GLN A 38 -18.13 -9.11 -49.58
CA GLN A 38 -19.14 -9.35 -48.55
C GLN A 38 -18.65 -10.30 -47.45
N ASN A 39 -17.84 -11.30 -47.81
CA ASN A 39 -17.25 -12.22 -46.84
C ASN A 39 -16.17 -11.52 -46.00
N ARG A 40 -15.38 -10.63 -46.61
CA ARG A 40 -14.38 -9.78 -45.94
C ARG A 40 -15.03 -8.90 -44.87
N GLU A 41 -16.19 -8.30 -45.17
CA GLU A 41 -16.94 -7.49 -44.20
C GLU A 41 -17.39 -8.32 -42.99
N ILE A 42 -17.91 -9.53 -43.21
CA ILE A 42 -18.31 -10.46 -42.12
C ILE A 42 -17.11 -10.84 -41.25
N GLU A 43 -15.97 -11.12 -41.87
CA GLU A 43 -14.73 -11.47 -41.16
C GLU A 43 -14.17 -10.29 -40.35
N PHE A 44 -14.25 -9.07 -40.88
CA PHE A 44 -13.85 -7.85 -40.17
C PHE A 44 -14.77 -7.54 -38.97
N GLN A 45 -16.09 -7.69 -39.14
CA GLN A 45 -17.04 -7.57 -38.03
C GLN A 45 -16.79 -8.64 -36.96
N HIS A 46 -16.47 -9.86 -37.38
CA HIS A 46 -16.08 -10.92 -36.46
C HIS A 46 -14.78 -10.60 -35.71
N SER A 47 -13.76 -10.00 -36.35
CA SER A 47 -12.55 -9.60 -35.62
C SER A 47 -12.81 -8.57 -34.53
N GLN A 48 -13.69 -7.58 -34.78
CA GLN A 48 -14.09 -6.63 -33.75
C GLN A 48 -14.80 -7.33 -32.58
N THR A 49 -15.73 -8.25 -32.89
CA THR A 49 -16.44 -9.03 -31.88
C THR A 49 -15.48 -9.85 -31.01
N VAL A 50 -14.45 -10.46 -31.62
CA VAL A 50 -13.43 -11.21 -30.87
C VAL A 50 -12.56 -10.27 -30.04
N GLY A 51 -12.21 -9.10 -30.56
CA GLY A 51 -11.50 -8.05 -29.80
C GLY A 51 -12.23 -7.72 -28.49
N ASP A 52 -13.53 -7.40 -28.57
CA ASP A 52 -14.37 -7.12 -27.40
C ASP A 52 -14.40 -8.30 -26.42
N GLN A 53 -14.60 -9.52 -26.93
CA GLN A 53 -14.62 -10.73 -26.09
C GLN A 53 -13.27 -11.02 -25.44
N LEU A 54 -12.15 -10.67 -26.08
CA LEU A 54 -10.82 -10.82 -25.49
C LEU A 54 -10.54 -9.77 -24.41
N GLN A 55 -11.18 -8.59 -24.47
CA GLN A 55 -11.18 -7.66 -23.34
C GLN A 55 -11.91 -8.24 -22.13
N ASP A 56 -13.03 -8.95 -22.35
CA ASP A 56 -13.72 -9.68 -21.30
C ASP A 56 -12.86 -10.82 -20.73
N VAL A 57 -12.10 -11.52 -21.59
CA VAL A 57 -11.13 -12.52 -21.14
C VAL A 57 -10.06 -11.91 -20.27
N ARG A 58 -9.46 -10.79 -20.69
CA ARG A 58 -8.50 -10.01 -19.89
C ARG A 58 -9.09 -9.68 -18.52
N ASN A 59 -10.30 -9.14 -18.49
CA ASN A 59 -11.01 -8.79 -17.25
C ASN A 59 -11.26 -10.03 -16.38
N GLY A 60 -11.60 -11.17 -17.00
CA GLY A 60 -11.73 -12.47 -16.35
C GLY A 60 -10.44 -12.89 -15.65
N ILE A 61 -9.31 -12.89 -16.37
CA ILE A 61 -7.99 -13.25 -15.82
C ILE A 61 -7.65 -12.36 -14.62
N VAL A 62 -7.74 -11.04 -14.77
CA VAL A 62 -7.38 -10.08 -13.71
C VAL A 62 -8.26 -10.29 -12.47
N SER A 63 -9.58 -10.40 -12.65
CA SER A 63 -10.49 -10.61 -11.51
C SER A 63 -10.34 -11.94 -10.81
N THR A 64 -10.07 -13.03 -11.53
CA THR A 64 -9.94 -14.36 -10.94
C THR A 64 -8.68 -14.41 -10.06
N GLY A 65 -7.63 -13.66 -10.42
CA GLY A 65 -6.48 -13.44 -9.54
C GLY A 65 -6.83 -12.63 -8.29
N SER A 66 -7.73 -11.65 -8.41
CA SER A 66 -8.12 -10.76 -7.32
C SER A 66 -9.15 -11.32 -6.34
N THR A 67 -10.20 -12.02 -6.82
CA THR A 67 -11.31 -12.50 -5.98
C THR A 67 -11.34 -14.02 -5.83
N GLY A 68 -10.64 -14.76 -6.69
CA GLY A 68 -10.65 -16.22 -6.69
C GLY A 68 -11.89 -16.83 -7.34
N ASP A 69 -12.91 -16.02 -7.66
CA ASP A 69 -14.11 -16.50 -8.34
C ASP A 69 -13.75 -16.96 -9.75
N GLY A 70 -14.06 -18.23 -10.03
CA GLY A 70 -13.91 -18.77 -11.37
C GLY A 70 -14.86 -18.07 -12.32
N ARG A 71 -14.33 -17.51 -13.40
CA ARG A 71 -15.14 -16.88 -14.46
C ARG A 71 -15.07 -17.71 -15.73
N SER A 72 -16.24 -17.91 -16.35
CA SER A 72 -16.37 -18.51 -17.68
C SER A 72 -16.62 -17.40 -18.69
N VAL A 73 -15.73 -17.25 -19.66
CA VAL A 73 -15.85 -16.24 -20.73
C VAL A 73 -16.01 -16.94 -22.07
N SER A 74 -17.04 -16.58 -22.83
CA SER A 74 -17.29 -17.15 -24.15
C SER A 74 -16.58 -16.34 -25.23
N VAL A 75 -15.80 -17.00 -26.08
CA VAL A 75 -15.10 -16.38 -27.22
C VAL A 75 -15.48 -17.10 -28.51
N THR A 76 -15.95 -16.36 -29.51
CA THR A 76 -16.31 -16.87 -30.84
C THR A 76 -15.07 -16.97 -31.70
N LEU A 77 -14.47 -18.16 -31.82
CA LEU A 77 -13.18 -18.31 -32.52
C LEU A 77 -13.29 -18.24 -34.03
N GLY A 78 -14.46 -18.45 -34.62
CA GLY A 78 -14.65 -18.41 -36.06
C GLY A 78 -16.08 -18.06 -36.43
N THR A 79 -16.27 -17.68 -37.70
CA THR A 79 -17.54 -17.18 -38.22
C THR A 79 -18.10 -18.07 -39.33
N GLN A 80 -19.36 -17.85 -39.70
CA GLN A 80 -20.06 -18.58 -40.76
C GLN A 80 -20.57 -17.58 -41.80
N TYR A 81 -20.44 -17.95 -43.08
CA TYR A 81 -21.00 -17.14 -44.16
C TYR A 81 -22.49 -17.43 -44.35
N PRO A 82 -23.32 -16.41 -44.63
CA PRO A 82 -24.73 -16.60 -44.94
C PRO A 82 -24.91 -17.42 -46.21
N SER A 83 -25.99 -18.21 -46.27
CA SER A 83 -26.32 -19.00 -47.46
C SER A 83 -26.65 -18.09 -48.65
N ARG A 84 -26.25 -18.53 -49.85
CA ARG A 84 -26.43 -17.79 -51.11
C ARG A 84 -27.23 -18.65 -52.08
N VAL A 85 -28.16 -18.04 -52.82
CA VAL A 85 -29.10 -18.76 -53.71
C VAL A 85 -28.41 -19.32 -54.97
N ILE A 86 -27.48 -18.54 -55.56
CA ILE A 86 -26.83 -18.89 -56.83
C ILE A 86 -25.30 -18.87 -56.77
N ALA A 87 -24.70 -18.35 -55.70
CA ALA A 87 -23.25 -18.20 -55.54
C ALA A 87 -22.72 -19.18 -54.48
N MET A 88 -21.42 -19.47 -54.54
CA MET A 88 -20.76 -20.36 -53.57
C MET A 88 -19.88 -19.59 -52.59
N ASN A 89 -19.89 -20.01 -51.33
CA ASN A 89 -18.98 -19.53 -50.30
C ASN A 89 -17.79 -20.49 -50.15
N PRO A 90 -16.62 -19.99 -49.72
CA PRO A 90 -15.55 -20.86 -49.22
C PRO A 90 -15.97 -21.57 -47.92
N ALA A 91 -15.14 -22.50 -47.46
CA ALA A 91 -15.35 -23.13 -46.16
C ALA A 91 -15.36 -22.07 -45.03
N PRO A 92 -16.21 -22.23 -44.00
CA PRO A 92 -16.24 -21.28 -42.88
C PRO A 92 -14.86 -21.13 -42.23
N PRO A 93 -14.41 -19.90 -41.95
CA PRO A 93 -13.12 -19.67 -41.32
C PRO A 93 -13.11 -20.16 -39.87
N SER A 94 -11.99 -20.76 -39.44
CA SER A 94 -11.76 -21.17 -38.06
C SER A 94 -10.61 -20.38 -37.46
N GLY A 95 -10.76 -19.87 -36.24
CA GLY A 95 -9.66 -19.28 -35.47
C GLY A 95 -9.15 -20.23 -34.38
N THR A 96 -7.95 -19.93 -33.91
CA THR A 96 -7.26 -20.66 -32.84
C THR A 96 -7.01 -19.74 -31.66
N LEU A 97 -7.29 -20.22 -30.45
CA LEU A 97 -6.93 -19.55 -29.19
C LEU A 97 -6.04 -20.48 -28.37
N ALA A 98 -4.87 -20.02 -27.94
CA ALA A 98 -3.92 -20.84 -27.19
C ALA A 98 -3.06 -20.04 -26.21
N THR A 99 -2.66 -20.69 -25.11
CA THR A 99 -1.64 -20.17 -24.20
C THR A 99 -0.24 -20.44 -24.75
N VAL A 100 0.68 -19.50 -24.57
CA VAL A 100 2.09 -19.60 -24.99
C VAL A 100 3.00 -19.23 -23.81
N GLY A 101 3.97 -20.08 -23.50
CA GLY A 101 4.96 -19.83 -22.42
C GLY A 101 4.48 -20.01 -20.98
N THR A 102 3.17 -20.06 -20.74
CA THR A 102 2.50 -20.18 -19.42
C THR A 102 2.85 -21.41 -18.57
N THR A 103 3.61 -22.36 -19.12
CA THR A 103 4.12 -23.55 -18.41
C THR A 103 5.65 -23.69 -18.48
N ASP A 104 6.31 -22.81 -19.23
CA ASP A 104 7.76 -22.76 -19.38
C ASP A 104 8.35 -21.84 -18.30
N ARG A 105 9.03 -22.43 -17.32
CA ARG A 105 9.59 -21.69 -16.17
C ARG A 105 10.64 -20.65 -16.56
N SER A 106 11.24 -20.76 -17.75
CA SER A 106 12.18 -19.74 -18.26
C SER A 106 11.46 -18.44 -18.62
N ILE A 107 10.15 -18.51 -18.90
CA ILE A 107 9.29 -17.35 -19.15
C ILE A 107 8.62 -16.96 -17.83
N ASN A 108 9.06 -15.85 -17.27
CA ASN A 108 8.61 -15.38 -15.97
C ASN A 108 8.62 -13.85 -15.88
N ALA A 109 7.75 -13.33 -15.02
CA ALA A 109 7.84 -11.97 -14.51
C ALA A 109 8.73 -11.95 -13.26
N THR A 110 9.45 -10.86 -13.01
CA THR A 110 10.37 -10.73 -11.87
C THR A 110 10.14 -9.43 -11.14
N ILE A 111 10.04 -9.47 -9.81
CA ILE A 111 10.11 -8.29 -8.94
C ILE A 111 11.48 -8.30 -8.27
N ALA A 112 12.21 -7.20 -8.37
CA ALA A 112 13.57 -7.08 -7.85
C ALA A 112 13.72 -5.83 -6.97
N ASN A 113 14.65 -5.91 -6.02
CA ASN A 113 14.97 -4.85 -5.07
C ASN A 113 13.78 -4.45 -4.16
N ALA A 114 12.80 -5.32 -3.98
CA ALA A 114 11.67 -5.08 -3.08
C ALA A 114 11.99 -5.58 -1.66
N GLU A 115 11.96 -4.67 -0.70
CA GLU A 115 12.22 -4.92 0.72
C GLU A 115 10.97 -4.58 1.55
N ALA A 116 10.51 -5.51 2.39
CA ALA A 116 9.46 -5.25 3.37
C ALA A 116 10.06 -4.97 4.76
N THR A 117 9.20 -4.60 5.71
CA THR A 117 9.54 -4.47 7.13
C THR A 117 8.90 -5.59 7.95
N GLY A 118 9.31 -5.72 9.21
CA GLY A 118 8.78 -6.74 10.13
C GLY A 118 9.13 -8.17 9.70
N GLU A 119 8.28 -9.12 10.07
CA GLU A 119 8.51 -10.55 9.78
C GLU A 119 8.53 -10.85 8.27
N THR A 120 7.77 -10.07 7.49
CA THR A 120 7.68 -10.22 6.04
C THR A 120 9.00 -9.88 5.34
N ALA A 121 9.90 -9.13 6.01
CA ALA A 121 11.23 -8.79 5.50
C ALA A 121 12.11 -10.03 5.24
N ASP A 122 11.90 -11.14 5.96
CA ASP A 122 12.64 -12.37 5.72
C ASP A 122 12.39 -12.94 4.31
N PHE A 123 11.16 -12.76 3.79
CA PHE A 123 10.79 -13.11 2.43
C PHE A 123 11.04 -11.97 1.43
N TRP A 124 10.70 -10.74 1.76
CA TRP A 124 10.99 -9.57 0.93
C TRP A 124 12.23 -8.85 1.45
N ASN A 125 13.41 -9.39 1.12
CA ASN A 125 14.72 -8.89 1.57
C ASN A 125 15.56 -8.28 0.42
N GLY A 126 14.90 -7.83 -0.66
CA GLY A 126 15.57 -7.30 -1.85
C GLY A 126 15.97 -8.36 -2.88
N THR A 127 15.97 -9.65 -2.52
CA THR A 127 16.25 -10.75 -3.47
C THR A 127 15.19 -10.85 -4.56
N ASN A 128 15.60 -11.02 -5.82
CA ASN A 128 14.69 -11.17 -6.95
C ASN A 128 13.68 -12.31 -6.76
N ARG A 129 12.39 -12.00 -6.96
CA ARG A 129 11.28 -12.96 -6.91
C ARG A 129 10.69 -13.14 -8.31
N THR A 130 10.75 -14.36 -8.83
CA THR A 130 10.30 -14.71 -10.18
C THR A 130 8.96 -15.44 -10.19
N TYR A 131 8.12 -15.21 -11.19
CA TYR A 131 6.78 -15.78 -11.32
C TYR A 131 6.54 -16.28 -12.75
N ASN A 132 6.44 -17.60 -12.93
CA ASN A 132 6.15 -18.16 -14.25
C ASN A 132 4.79 -17.67 -14.76
N THR A 133 4.81 -17.07 -15.94
CA THR A 133 3.65 -16.50 -16.63
C THR A 133 3.82 -16.68 -18.15
N GLY A 134 2.87 -16.18 -18.94
CA GLY A 134 2.98 -16.18 -20.39
C GLY A 134 1.79 -15.48 -21.03
N SER A 135 1.58 -15.74 -22.31
CA SER A 135 0.61 -15.04 -23.15
C SER A 135 -0.61 -15.91 -23.43
N LEU A 136 -1.73 -15.28 -23.77
CA LEU A 136 -2.88 -15.90 -24.45
C LEU A 136 -3.01 -15.28 -25.84
N VAL A 137 -3.15 -16.11 -26.87
CA VAL A 137 -2.99 -15.69 -28.27
C VAL A 137 -4.16 -16.15 -29.10
N TYR A 138 -4.82 -15.21 -29.78
CA TYR A 138 -5.84 -15.49 -30.78
C TYR A 138 -5.26 -15.29 -32.19
N ARG A 139 -5.42 -16.30 -33.04
CA ARG A 139 -5.07 -16.26 -34.46
C ARG A 139 -6.29 -16.60 -35.30
N SER A 140 -6.68 -15.66 -36.16
CA SER A 140 -7.78 -15.88 -37.10
C SER A 140 -7.36 -16.80 -38.26
N GLY A 141 -8.33 -17.49 -38.85
CA GLY A 141 -8.16 -18.26 -40.09
C GLY A 141 -9.09 -17.78 -41.18
N TYR A 142 -9.22 -16.46 -41.32
CA TYR A 142 -10.07 -15.80 -42.31
C TYR A 142 -9.61 -16.09 -43.75
N ASN A 143 -10.58 -16.16 -44.67
CA ASN A 143 -10.31 -16.43 -46.08
C ASN A 143 -10.07 -15.14 -46.89
N GLU A 144 -10.80 -14.06 -46.58
CA GLU A 144 -10.82 -12.83 -47.39
C GLU A 144 -10.21 -11.63 -46.64
N TYR A 145 -10.33 -11.56 -45.32
CA TYR A 145 -9.69 -10.55 -44.48
C TYR A 145 -8.22 -10.91 -44.20
N ARG A 146 -7.37 -10.73 -45.22
CA ARG A 146 -5.98 -11.23 -45.26
C ARG A 146 -4.98 -10.52 -44.35
N ASN A 147 -5.30 -9.32 -43.86
CA ASN A 147 -4.44 -8.52 -42.98
C ASN A 147 -4.97 -8.50 -41.54
N ALA A 148 -5.70 -9.53 -41.13
CA ALA A 148 -6.16 -9.65 -39.76
C ALA A 148 -4.96 -9.79 -38.80
N PRO A 149 -4.97 -9.06 -37.66
CA PRO A 149 -3.90 -9.14 -36.69
C PRO A 149 -3.90 -10.47 -35.93
N THR A 150 -2.78 -10.74 -35.26
CA THR A 150 -2.75 -11.70 -34.15
C THR A 150 -2.98 -10.92 -32.86
N THR A 151 -4.03 -11.26 -32.12
CA THR A 151 -4.34 -10.58 -30.85
C THR A 151 -3.65 -11.31 -29.70
N TRP A 152 -2.90 -10.56 -28.90
CA TRP A 152 -2.12 -11.05 -27.77
C TRP A 152 -2.62 -10.44 -26.47
N TYR A 153 -2.75 -11.27 -25.44
CA TYR A 153 -2.84 -10.85 -24.05
C TYR A 153 -1.51 -11.15 -23.36
N GLU A 154 -0.87 -10.12 -22.79
CA GLU A 154 0.38 -10.21 -22.04
C GLU A 154 0.39 -9.22 -20.88
N ASN A 155 0.71 -9.67 -19.66
CA ASN A 155 0.92 -8.81 -18.48
C ASN A 155 -0.19 -7.76 -18.27
N SER A 156 -1.45 -8.17 -18.39
CA SER A 156 -2.65 -7.32 -18.32
C SER A 156 -2.93 -6.42 -19.52
N VAL A 157 -2.17 -6.48 -20.61
CA VAL A 157 -2.40 -5.68 -21.83
C VAL A 157 -2.92 -6.59 -22.95
N LEU A 158 -3.95 -6.13 -23.66
CA LEU A 158 -4.42 -6.70 -24.92
C LEU A 158 -3.91 -5.82 -26.07
N PHE A 159 -3.32 -6.42 -27.10
CA PHE A 159 -2.84 -5.69 -28.27
C PHE A 159 -2.93 -6.55 -29.53
N ASP A 160 -3.05 -5.88 -30.67
CA ASP A 160 -3.06 -6.46 -32.00
C ASP A 160 -1.69 -6.32 -32.66
N GLU A 161 -1.09 -7.46 -33.02
CA GLU A 161 0.17 -7.55 -33.76
C GLU A 161 -0.12 -7.60 -35.26
N PHE A 162 0.29 -6.55 -35.97
CA PHE A 162 0.34 -6.50 -37.43
C PHE A 162 1.78 -6.74 -37.91
N ARG A 163 1.97 -6.82 -39.23
CA ARG A 163 3.31 -7.04 -39.81
C ARG A 163 4.30 -5.90 -39.52
N ASP A 164 3.80 -4.68 -39.41
CA ASP A 164 4.62 -3.46 -39.38
C ASP A 164 4.49 -2.69 -38.06
N ALA A 165 3.52 -3.03 -37.20
CA ALA A 165 3.27 -2.34 -35.94
C ALA A 165 2.43 -3.19 -34.98
N ASN A 166 2.57 -2.92 -33.68
CA ASN A 166 1.66 -3.40 -32.64
C ASN A 166 0.74 -2.25 -32.23
N LEU A 167 -0.54 -2.55 -32.02
CA LEU A 167 -1.55 -1.58 -31.56
C LEU A 167 -2.17 -2.06 -30.25
N THR A 168 -2.04 -1.27 -29.18
CA THR A 168 -2.67 -1.59 -27.90
C THR A 168 -4.18 -1.37 -27.95
N GLU A 169 -4.93 -2.40 -27.61
CA GLU A 169 -6.40 -2.37 -27.50
C GLU A 169 -6.86 -1.93 -26.10
N THR A 170 -5.99 -2.10 -25.09
CA THR A 170 -6.28 -1.75 -23.70
C THR A 170 -5.06 -1.15 -23.02
N GLY A 171 -5.27 -0.25 -22.05
CA GLY A 171 -4.22 0.18 -21.12
C GLY A 171 -3.70 -0.94 -20.21
N GLN A 172 -2.61 -0.69 -19.48
CA GLN A 172 -2.05 -1.62 -18.50
C GLN A 172 -2.83 -1.61 -17.17
N ARG A 173 -2.72 -2.68 -16.37
CA ARG A 173 -3.23 -2.80 -14.97
C ARG A 173 -2.20 -3.41 -14.03
N LEU A 174 -0.95 -3.40 -14.44
CA LEU A 174 0.19 -3.87 -13.65
C LEU A 174 0.56 -2.86 -12.57
N ILE A 175 0.46 -1.57 -12.86
CA ILE A 175 0.76 -0.46 -11.94
C ILE A 175 -0.46 0.46 -11.89
N ASP A 176 -0.81 0.92 -10.70
CA ASP A 176 -1.83 1.95 -10.44
C ASP A 176 -1.35 2.78 -9.25
N GLY A 177 -0.70 3.90 -9.54
CA GLY A 177 -0.07 4.74 -8.52
C GLY A 177 1.04 4.00 -7.78
N THR A 178 0.77 3.63 -6.51
CA THR A 178 1.69 2.84 -5.67
C THR A 178 1.36 1.35 -5.61
N THR A 179 0.27 0.90 -6.24
CA THR A 179 -0.13 -0.51 -6.22
C THR A 179 0.44 -1.27 -7.43
N ILE A 180 1.09 -2.39 -7.17
CA ILE A 180 1.65 -3.29 -8.20
C ILE A 180 0.79 -4.56 -8.27
N SER A 181 -0.04 -4.67 -9.29
CA SER A 181 -0.99 -5.79 -9.50
C SER A 181 -0.49 -6.78 -10.55
N LEU A 182 0.35 -7.74 -10.13
CA LEU A 182 0.87 -8.78 -11.02
C LEU A 182 -0.02 -10.03 -11.01
N VAL A 183 -0.65 -10.33 -12.15
CA VAL A 183 -1.44 -11.56 -12.34
C VAL A 183 -0.69 -12.52 -13.27
N ALA A 184 -0.14 -13.61 -12.71
CA ALA A 184 0.55 -14.62 -13.49
C ALA A 184 -0.45 -15.61 -14.12
N LEU A 185 -0.40 -15.77 -15.45
CA LEU A 185 -1.21 -16.73 -16.18
C LEU A 185 -0.50 -18.09 -16.26
N ASN A 186 -1.18 -19.16 -15.86
CA ASN A 186 -0.62 -20.51 -15.86
C ASN A 186 -1.57 -21.56 -16.46
N GLY A 187 -0.97 -22.62 -17.00
CA GLY A 187 -1.67 -23.76 -17.58
C GLY A 187 -1.60 -23.79 -19.10
N SER A 188 -1.98 -24.92 -19.67
CA SER A 188 -1.95 -25.20 -21.10
C SER A 188 -3.38 -25.23 -21.65
N TYR A 189 -3.66 -24.35 -22.59
CA TYR A 189 -4.91 -24.30 -23.32
C TYR A 189 -4.66 -24.13 -24.82
N ARG A 190 -5.43 -24.84 -25.65
CA ARG A 190 -5.46 -24.69 -27.10
C ARG A 190 -6.82 -25.15 -27.62
N ALA A 191 -7.48 -24.31 -28.41
CA ALA A 191 -8.69 -24.65 -29.12
C ALA A 191 -8.69 -24.05 -30.52
N SER A 192 -9.30 -24.74 -31.48
CA SER A 192 -9.52 -24.26 -32.85
C SER A 192 -10.94 -24.63 -33.29
N ARG A 193 -11.77 -23.64 -33.62
CA ARG A 193 -13.20 -23.85 -33.97
C ARG A 193 -13.71 -22.81 -34.96
N THR A 194 -14.77 -23.15 -35.69
CA THR A 194 -15.57 -22.25 -36.55
C THR A 194 -16.73 -21.59 -35.78
N GLY A 195 -16.60 -21.47 -34.46
CA GLY A 195 -17.64 -21.03 -33.54
C GLY A 195 -17.07 -20.82 -32.14
N SER A 196 -17.92 -20.78 -31.12
CA SER A 196 -17.49 -20.35 -29.78
C SER A 196 -16.87 -21.43 -28.89
N VAL A 197 -16.04 -20.98 -27.95
CA VAL A 197 -15.48 -21.75 -26.83
C VAL A 197 -15.76 -21.03 -25.52
N SER A 198 -15.92 -21.78 -24.43
CA SER A 198 -15.93 -21.23 -23.07
C SER A 198 -14.56 -21.40 -22.44
N LEU A 199 -14.02 -20.32 -21.88
CA LEU A 199 -12.76 -20.28 -21.15
C LEU A 199 -13.06 -20.24 -19.67
N ASP A 200 -12.70 -21.30 -18.96
CA ASP A 200 -12.92 -21.41 -17.51
C ASP A 200 -11.63 -21.08 -16.75
N PHE A 201 -11.61 -19.89 -16.14
CA PHE A 201 -10.50 -19.44 -15.30
C PHE A 201 -10.67 -19.93 -13.86
N ARG A 202 -9.56 -20.26 -13.21
CA ARG A 202 -9.54 -20.63 -11.79
C ARG A 202 -8.41 -19.96 -11.04
N GLY A 203 -8.70 -19.38 -9.87
CA GLY A 203 -7.69 -18.82 -8.98
C GLY A 203 -6.86 -19.96 -8.37
N THR A 204 -5.54 -19.90 -8.53
CA THR A 204 -4.60 -20.86 -7.89
C THR A 204 -3.85 -20.26 -6.71
N SER A 205 -3.77 -18.93 -6.71
CA SER A 205 -3.30 -18.09 -5.62
C SER A 205 -4.01 -16.75 -5.80
N VAL A 206 -4.75 -16.32 -4.78
CA VAL A 206 -5.73 -15.24 -4.87
C VAL A 206 -5.31 -14.12 -3.95
N SER A 207 -5.20 -12.92 -4.50
CA SER A 207 -4.72 -11.75 -3.76
C SER A 207 -5.81 -11.08 -2.95
N SER A 208 -5.96 -11.58 -1.72
CA SER A 208 -6.81 -11.01 -0.68
C SER A 208 -6.12 -9.93 0.15
N ARG A 209 -4.78 -9.79 0.04
CA ARG A 209 -3.97 -8.87 0.83
C ARG A 209 -2.84 -8.26 0.00
N THR A 210 -2.34 -7.13 0.47
CA THR A 210 -1.16 -6.48 -0.09
C THR A 210 0.04 -6.66 0.83
N VAL A 211 1.24 -6.58 0.25
CA VAL A 211 2.50 -6.47 0.98
C VAL A 211 3.17 -5.17 0.61
N SER A 212 3.38 -4.31 1.60
CA SER A 212 4.08 -3.05 1.40
C SER A 212 5.59 -3.30 1.31
N VAL A 213 6.20 -2.82 0.24
CA VAL A 213 7.64 -2.94 -0.04
C VAL A 213 8.21 -1.59 -0.43
N THR A 214 9.48 -1.37 -0.14
CA THR A 214 10.24 -0.21 -0.61
C THR A 214 11.68 -0.64 -0.92
N ASN A 215 12.51 0.33 -1.31
CA ASN A 215 13.95 0.16 -1.32
C ASN A 215 14.60 1.45 -0.82
N GLU A 216 15.06 1.44 0.43
CA GLU A 216 15.73 2.59 1.04
C GLU A 216 17.23 2.61 0.72
N THR A 217 17.81 1.47 0.34
CA THR A 217 19.26 1.27 0.11
C THR A 217 19.76 1.84 -1.22
N GLY A 218 18.92 2.62 -1.92
CA GLY A 218 19.28 3.42 -3.07
C GLY A 218 19.11 2.74 -4.43
N SER A 219 18.44 1.58 -4.49
CA SER A 219 18.03 0.95 -5.75
C SER A 219 16.55 1.20 -6.02
N ASN A 220 16.12 1.14 -7.28
CA ASN A 220 14.71 1.21 -7.63
C ASN A 220 14.07 -0.16 -7.46
N VAL A 221 12.84 -0.22 -6.95
CA VAL A 221 11.99 -1.40 -7.14
C VAL A 221 11.77 -1.54 -8.65
N THR A 222 12.01 -2.74 -9.19
CA THR A 222 11.83 -2.99 -10.64
C THR A 222 10.94 -4.19 -10.88
N ILE A 223 10.09 -4.07 -11.90
CA ILE A 223 9.21 -5.14 -12.36
C ILE A 223 9.63 -5.50 -13.78
N THR A 224 10.04 -6.74 -14.01
CA THR A 224 10.42 -7.23 -15.33
C THR A 224 9.35 -8.18 -15.85
N VAL A 225 8.80 -7.94 -17.03
CA VAL A 225 7.74 -8.78 -17.61
C VAL A 225 8.07 -9.24 -19.04
N PRO A 226 7.70 -10.48 -19.43
CA PRO A 226 7.91 -10.96 -20.79
C PRO A 226 6.85 -10.37 -21.73
N THR A 227 7.26 -9.70 -22.79
CA THR A 227 6.34 -9.00 -23.70
C THR A 227 6.87 -8.87 -25.12
N ARG A 228 5.95 -8.73 -26.08
CA ARG A 228 6.24 -8.42 -27.49
C ARG A 228 6.09 -6.94 -27.83
N LEU A 229 5.50 -6.15 -26.93
CA LEU A 229 5.46 -4.71 -27.08
C LEU A 229 6.87 -4.14 -26.91
N ASP A 230 7.19 -3.14 -27.72
CA ASP A 230 8.46 -2.43 -27.63
C ASP A 230 8.44 -1.40 -26.49
N GLU A 231 9.58 -0.74 -26.30
CA GLU A 231 9.78 0.32 -25.31
C GLU A 231 8.77 1.45 -25.46
N GLN A 232 8.59 1.96 -26.68
CA GLN A 232 7.69 3.08 -26.95
C GLN A 232 6.24 2.77 -26.54
N ASN A 233 5.74 1.57 -26.86
CA ASN A 233 4.40 1.16 -26.44
C ASN A 233 4.28 1.10 -24.90
N TRP A 234 5.31 0.63 -24.19
CA TRP A 234 5.29 0.57 -22.72
C TRP A 234 5.42 1.94 -22.06
N GLU A 235 6.24 2.83 -22.62
CA GLU A 235 6.32 4.24 -22.18
C GLU A 235 4.96 4.93 -22.33
N GLU A 236 4.26 4.72 -23.45
CA GLU A 236 2.91 5.29 -23.66
C GLU A 236 1.89 4.70 -22.68
N LEU A 237 1.93 3.38 -22.43
CA LEU A 237 1.04 2.71 -21.49
C LEU A 237 1.25 3.14 -20.02
N LEU A 238 2.44 3.65 -19.67
CA LEU A 238 2.84 4.03 -18.31
C LEU A 238 2.97 5.55 -18.13
N ALA A 239 2.71 6.35 -19.17
CA ALA A 239 2.92 7.80 -19.16
C ALA A 239 2.12 8.53 -18.08
N ASP A 240 0.95 8.01 -17.72
CA ASP A 240 0.06 8.57 -16.69
C ASP A 240 0.40 8.08 -15.26
N GLU A 241 1.35 7.16 -15.10
CA GLU A 241 1.70 6.61 -13.78
C GLU A 241 2.66 7.56 -13.03
N PRO A 242 2.28 8.06 -11.83
CA PRO A 242 3.01 9.14 -11.15
C PRO A 242 4.43 8.75 -10.70
N HIS A 243 4.66 7.46 -10.47
CA HIS A 243 5.93 6.93 -9.95
C HIS A 243 6.70 6.08 -10.97
N PHE A 244 6.30 6.14 -12.25
CA PHE A 244 7.04 5.53 -13.33
C PHE A 244 8.29 6.37 -13.66
N VAL A 245 9.44 5.70 -13.76
CA VAL A 245 10.73 6.36 -14.08
C VAL A 245 11.19 6.01 -15.49
N ASP A 246 11.17 4.73 -15.85
CA ASP A 246 11.80 4.25 -17.08
C ASP A 246 11.30 2.84 -17.46
N ALA A 247 11.29 2.51 -18.75
CA ALA A 247 10.96 1.20 -19.30
C ALA A 247 12.10 0.72 -20.20
N ARG A 248 12.77 -0.39 -19.82
CA ARG A 248 13.98 -0.86 -20.50
C ARG A 248 13.78 -2.23 -21.13
N PRO A 249 13.84 -2.35 -22.47
CA PRO A 249 13.77 -3.63 -23.13
C PRO A 249 15.09 -4.41 -22.99
N VAL A 250 14.99 -5.68 -22.60
CA VAL A 250 16.11 -6.63 -22.59
C VAL A 250 15.81 -7.74 -23.59
N SER A 251 16.63 -7.83 -24.64
CA SER A 251 16.48 -8.85 -25.67
C SER A 251 16.80 -10.24 -25.14
N VAL A 252 15.96 -11.21 -25.49
CA VAL A 252 16.18 -12.63 -25.19
C VAL A 252 16.64 -13.33 -26.47
N ALA A 253 17.86 -13.89 -26.45
CA ALA A 253 18.46 -14.49 -27.64
C ALA A 253 17.61 -15.66 -28.17
N GLY A 254 17.20 -15.56 -29.45
CA GLY A 254 16.40 -16.59 -30.12
C GLY A 254 14.93 -16.63 -29.71
N ALA A 255 14.43 -15.61 -29.01
CA ALA A 255 13.03 -15.50 -28.64
C ALA A 255 12.31 -14.40 -29.44
N ASP A 256 11.05 -14.65 -29.75
CA ASP A 256 10.14 -13.68 -30.39
C ASP A 256 9.51 -12.71 -29.37
N TYR A 257 10.16 -12.51 -28.21
CA TYR A 257 9.72 -11.61 -27.13
C TYR A 257 10.94 -11.00 -26.44
N HIS A 258 10.71 -9.93 -25.69
CA HIS A 258 11.70 -9.26 -24.86
C HIS A 258 11.26 -9.27 -23.39
N LEU A 259 12.19 -9.01 -22.49
CA LEU A 259 11.88 -8.72 -21.09
C LEU A 259 11.82 -7.20 -20.93
N MET A 260 10.66 -6.66 -20.60
CA MET A 260 10.50 -5.23 -20.32
C MET A 260 10.73 -4.99 -18.83
N GLN A 261 11.81 -4.30 -18.48
CA GLN A 261 12.11 -3.88 -17.12
C GLN A 261 11.53 -2.49 -16.86
N ILE A 262 10.48 -2.43 -16.04
CA ILE A 262 9.84 -1.21 -15.58
C ILE A 262 10.53 -0.77 -14.28
N VAL A 263 10.99 0.47 -14.24
CA VAL A 263 11.69 1.09 -13.12
C VAL A 263 10.76 2.06 -12.41
N LEU A 264 10.58 1.86 -11.12
CA LEU A 264 9.72 2.71 -10.28
C LEU A 264 10.55 3.70 -9.45
N GLU A 265 9.94 4.78 -9.01
CA GLU A 265 10.57 5.82 -8.17
C GLU A 265 11.21 5.25 -6.88
N ARG A 266 12.30 5.88 -6.42
CA ARG A 266 12.99 5.46 -5.18
C ARG A 266 12.36 6.11 -3.96
N GLY A 267 12.45 5.46 -2.81
CA GLY A 267 11.95 6.00 -1.53
C GLY A 267 10.42 6.06 -1.43
N VAL A 268 9.71 5.47 -2.39
CA VAL A 268 8.27 5.28 -2.37
C VAL A 268 7.97 3.89 -1.83
N THR A 269 6.91 3.77 -1.03
CA THR A 269 6.38 2.48 -0.59
C THR A 269 5.32 2.02 -1.58
N TYR A 270 5.50 0.81 -2.11
CA TYR A 270 4.60 0.17 -3.07
C TYR A 270 3.87 -0.99 -2.42
N ASP A 271 2.59 -1.16 -2.77
CA ASP A 271 1.78 -2.27 -2.31
C ASP A 271 1.74 -3.38 -3.37
N LEU A 272 2.33 -4.53 -3.05
CA LEU A 272 2.33 -5.70 -3.92
C LEU A 272 1.01 -6.45 -3.83
N ARG A 273 0.35 -6.63 -4.97
CA ARG A 273 -0.84 -7.45 -5.14
C ARG A 273 -0.56 -8.56 -6.15
N LEU A 274 -0.05 -9.68 -5.68
CA LEU A 274 0.42 -10.77 -6.53
C LEU A 274 -0.61 -11.91 -6.58
N SER A 275 -0.92 -12.40 -7.77
CA SER A 275 -1.89 -13.50 -7.92
C SER A 275 -1.57 -14.41 -9.08
N ARG A 276 -2.26 -15.56 -9.12
CA ARG A 276 -2.10 -16.55 -10.19
C ARG A 276 -3.42 -17.10 -10.68
N ALA A 277 -3.70 -16.86 -11.96
CA ALA A 277 -4.86 -17.37 -12.68
C ALA A 277 -4.48 -18.61 -13.51
N GLY A 278 -5.27 -19.66 -13.40
CA GLY A 278 -5.12 -20.91 -14.14
C GLY A 278 -6.12 -21.03 -15.29
N LEU A 279 -5.67 -21.51 -16.45
CA LEU A 279 -6.50 -21.84 -17.61
C LEU A 279 -6.13 -23.23 -18.18
N GLY A 280 -7.15 -24.03 -18.51
CA GLY A 280 -6.96 -25.32 -19.18
C GLY A 280 -6.35 -26.40 -18.28
N THR A 281 -5.29 -27.06 -18.75
CA THR A 281 -4.60 -28.19 -18.09
C THR A 281 -3.24 -27.77 -17.54
N ASN A 282 -2.50 -28.65 -16.84
CA ASN A 282 -1.16 -28.34 -16.30
C ASN A 282 -1.09 -27.08 -15.42
N VAL A 283 -2.20 -26.76 -14.75
CA VAL A 283 -2.28 -25.64 -13.82
C VAL A 283 -1.69 -26.07 -12.49
N VAL A 284 -0.71 -25.32 -11.99
CA VAL A 284 0.06 -25.63 -10.79
C VAL A 284 -0.34 -24.66 -9.67
N LYS A 285 -0.70 -25.22 -8.51
CA LYS A 285 -0.88 -24.41 -7.29
C LYS A 285 0.50 -24.12 -6.70
N PRO A 286 0.77 -22.88 -6.24
CA PRO A 286 2.01 -22.60 -5.53
C PRO A 286 2.01 -23.27 -4.15
N GLU A 287 3.19 -23.73 -3.76
CA GLU A 287 3.51 -24.29 -2.44
C GLU A 287 3.60 -23.18 -1.37
N PRO A 288 3.51 -23.52 -0.07
CA PRO A 288 3.85 -22.61 1.01
C PRO A 288 5.28 -22.09 0.85
N ALA A 289 5.51 -20.81 1.17
CA ALA A 289 6.79 -20.15 0.96
C ALA A 289 7.35 -19.51 2.22
N TYR A 290 6.50 -18.88 3.03
CA TYR A 290 6.94 -18.20 4.24
C TYR A 290 5.85 -18.10 5.30
N LEU A 291 6.27 -17.82 6.52
CA LEU A 291 5.41 -17.47 7.65
C LEU A 291 5.57 -15.97 7.95
N THR A 292 4.50 -15.33 8.39
CA THR A 292 4.55 -13.93 8.85
C THR A 292 3.66 -13.74 10.08
N ARG A 293 3.93 -12.71 10.89
CA ARG A 293 3.14 -12.40 12.08
C ARG A 293 1.87 -11.66 11.69
N VAL A 294 0.75 -12.00 12.31
CA VAL A 294 -0.50 -11.23 12.15
C VAL A 294 -0.46 -9.96 13.01
N ALA A 295 0.19 -10.03 14.17
CA ALA A 295 0.36 -8.93 15.10
C ALA A 295 1.85 -8.56 15.23
N GLU A 296 2.16 -7.29 15.03
CA GLU A 296 3.54 -6.79 15.06
C GLU A 296 4.03 -6.47 16.49
N ASN A 297 3.13 -6.29 17.45
CA ASN A 297 3.47 -5.97 18.84
C ASN A 297 4.03 -7.18 19.60
N THR A 298 4.94 -6.90 20.54
CA THR A 298 5.43 -7.88 21.51
C THR A 298 4.42 -8.00 22.66
N PRO A 299 3.76 -9.15 22.87
CA PRO A 299 2.87 -9.33 24.00
C PRO A 299 3.63 -9.39 25.33
N THR A 300 2.96 -8.91 26.39
CA THR A 300 3.42 -9.04 27.78
C THR A 300 2.40 -9.85 28.58
N VAL A 301 2.87 -10.82 29.36
CA VAL A 301 2.06 -11.67 30.23
C VAL A 301 2.70 -11.78 31.62
N PRO A 302 1.92 -11.93 32.70
CA PRO A 302 2.49 -12.32 33.99
C PRO A 302 3.03 -13.76 33.91
N GLU A 303 3.93 -14.10 34.83
CA GLU A 303 4.36 -15.49 35.04
C GLU A 303 3.16 -16.45 35.22
N GLY A 304 3.25 -17.65 34.64
CA GLY A 304 2.13 -18.60 34.57
C GLY A 304 0.92 -18.12 33.74
N GLY A 305 0.97 -16.91 33.18
CA GLY A 305 -0.03 -16.34 32.29
C GLY A 305 -0.03 -16.99 30.90
N LYS A 306 -1.09 -16.72 30.13
CA LYS A 306 -1.26 -17.28 28.78
C LYS A 306 -1.50 -16.17 27.76
N VAL A 307 -0.97 -16.35 26.56
CA VAL A 307 -1.26 -15.49 25.41
C VAL A 307 -1.30 -16.30 24.13
N ASP A 308 -2.21 -15.93 23.23
CA ASP A 308 -2.31 -16.52 21.90
C ASP A 308 -1.35 -15.82 20.94
N VAL A 309 -0.61 -16.62 20.18
CA VAL A 309 0.30 -16.18 19.13
C VAL A 309 -0.25 -16.67 17.80
N THR A 310 -0.51 -15.74 16.88
CA THR A 310 -1.03 -16.05 15.54
C THR A 310 -0.03 -15.68 14.46
N VAL A 311 0.30 -16.66 13.62
CA VAL A 311 1.09 -16.48 12.40
C VAL A 311 0.25 -16.85 11.18
N GLU A 312 0.69 -16.40 10.02
CA GLU A 312 0.06 -16.72 8.75
C GLU A 312 1.03 -17.42 7.80
N VAL A 313 0.57 -18.51 7.22
CA VAL A 313 1.24 -19.24 6.15
C VAL A 313 0.91 -18.60 4.82
N ARG A 314 1.93 -18.15 4.10
CA ARG A 314 1.78 -17.56 2.77
C ARG A 314 2.53 -18.34 1.70
N ASP A 315 2.00 -18.29 0.49
CA ASP A 315 2.74 -18.73 -0.68
C ASP A 315 3.64 -17.63 -1.25
N ARG A 316 4.36 -17.97 -2.32
CA ARG A 316 5.29 -17.04 -2.98
C ARG A 316 4.63 -15.80 -3.59
N PHE A 317 3.30 -15.80 -3.76
CA PHE A 317 2.50 -14.68 -4.24
C PHE A 317 1.87 -13.91 -3.05
N ASP A 318 2.39 -14.09 -1.84
CA ASP A 318 1.94 -13.42 -0.62
C ASP A 318 0.52 -13.77 -0.17
N ASN A 319 -0.04 -14.85 -0.71
CA ASN A 319 -1.43 -15.22 -0.45
C ASN A 319 -1.54 -16.36 0.56
N PRO A 320 -2.58 -16.33 1.41
CA PRO A 320 -2.74 -17.29 2.49
C PRO A 320 -2.88 -18.72 1.97
N LYS A 321 -2.30 -19.67 2.72
CA LYS A 321 -2.37 -21.09 2.43
C LYS A 321 -3.02 -21.85 3.57
N ARG A 322 -4.17 -22.47 3.25
CA ARG A 322 -4.88 -23.41 4.11
C ARG A 322 -4.26 -24.80 4.11
N ASP A 323 -4.61 -25.59 5.13
CA ASP A 323 -4.27 -27.01 5.25
C ASP A 323 -2.74 -27.26 5.30
N VAL A 324 -1.95 -26.29 5.80
CA VAL A 324 -0.49 -26.40 5.94
C VAL A 324 -0.14 -26.60 7.40
N GLU A 325 0.61 -27.65 7.70
CA GLU A 325 1.09 -27.93 9.06
C GLU A 325 2.22 -26.97 9.44
N VAL A 326 2.07 -26.34 10.61
CA VAL A 326 3.06 -25.48 11.26
C VAL A 326 3.35 -26.07 12.63
N ILE A 327 4.63 -26.29 12.90
CA ILE A 327 5.08 -26.73 14.22
C ILE A 327 5.46 -25.51 15.06
N ALA A 328 5.24 -25.60 16.37
CA ALA A 328 5.47 -24.51 17.30
C ALA A 328 6.15 -24.99 18.58
N GLY A 329 6.86 -24.08 19.24
CA GLY A 329 7.51 -24.34 20.52
C GLY A 329 8.08 -23.07 21.13
N THR A 330 8.78 -23.26 22.24
CA THR A 330 9.47 -22.22 23.00
C THR A 330 10.86 -22.72 23.39
N ASN A 331 11.77 -21.79 23.67
CA ASN A 331 13.13 -22.07 24.10
C ASN A 331 13.25 -22.33 25.61
N GLU A 332 12.30 -21.83 26.40
CA GLU A 332 12.34 -21.90 27.85
C GLU A 332 11.74 -23.21 28.37
N SER A 333 12.45 -23.90 29.25
CA SER A 333 12.12 -25.26 29.68
C SER A 333 10.85 -25.36 30.53
N GLU A 334 10.47 -24.27 31.19
CA GLU A 334 9.25 -24.18 32.02
C GLU A 334 8.09 -23.51 31.29
N SER A 335 8.33 -22.99 30.09
CA SER A 335 7.29 -22.49 29.21
C SER A 335 6.66 -23.63 28.41
N SER A 336 5.46 -23.41 27.88
CA SER A 336 4.87 -24.34 26.93
C SER A 336 4.09 -23.66 25.82
N VAL A 337 4.00 -24.34 24.68
CA VAL A 337 3.18 -23.92 23.54
C VAL A 337 2.23 -25.06 23.19
N SER A 338 0.93 -24.74 23.11
CA SER A 338 -0.11 -25.71 22.81
C SER A 338 -1.11 -25.16 21.80
N PRO A 339 -1.44 -25.92 20.73
CA PRO A 339 -0.79 -27.15 20.33
C PRO A 339 0.65 -26.90 19.82
N ASN A 340 1.52 -27.90 19.90
CA ASN A 340 2.90 -27.83 19.37
C ASN A 340 2.98 -28.12 17.86
N SER A 341 1.85 -28.46 17.23
CA SER A 341 1.65 -28.50 15.79
C SER A 341 0.19 -28.16 15.49
N HIS A 342 -0.04 -27.31 14.48
CA HIS A 342 -1.39 -27.00 14.03
C HIS A 342 -1.42 -26.73 12.53
N THR A 343 -2.57 -26.95 11.91
CA THR A 343 -2.76 -26.71 10.48
C THR A 343 -3.42 -25.37 10.26
N SER A 344 -2.95 -24.63 9.26
CA SER A 344 -3.51 -23.34 8.89
C SER A 344 -4.96 -23.42 8.43
N ASP A 345 -5.75 -22.43 8.83
CA ASP A 345 -7.18 -22.31 8.49
C ASP A 345 -7.42 -21.74 7.07
N GLY A 346 -8.68 -21.36 6.79
CA GLY A 346 -9.07 -20.79 5.50
C GLY A 346 -8.39 -19.46 5.15
N ASP A 347 -7.97 -18.70 6.15
CA ASP A 347 -7.25 -17.44 6.04
C ASP A 347 -5.73 -17.63 6.12
N GLY A 348 -5.26 -18.89 6.13
CA GLY A 348 -3.86 -19.24 6.25
C GLY A 348 -3.29 -19.08 7.65
N GLN A 349 -4.11 -18.85 8.67
CA GLN A 349 -3.65 -18.52 10.01
C GLN A 349 -3.48 -19.77 10.87
N VAL A 350 -2.46 -19.74 11.73
CA VAL A 350 -2.21 -20.71 12.78
C VAL A 350 -2.08 -19.96 14.10
N THR A 351 -2.95 -20.29 15.04
CA THR A 351 -2.92 -19.77 16.41
C THR A 351 -2.46 -20.87 17.37
N VAL A 352 -1.49 -20.54 18.21
CA VAL A 352 -1.01 -21.39 19.31
C VAL A 352 -1.06 -20.60 20.61
N THR A 353 -1.34 -21.27 21.72
CA THR A 353 -1.34 -20.66 23.05
C THR A 353 -0.01 -20.89 23.72
N TYR A 354 0.67 -19.81 24.08
CA TYR A 354 1.84 -19.81 24.95
C TYR A 354 1.43 -19.73 26.41
N GLU A 355 2.08 -20.51 27.26
CA GLU A 355 1.97 -20.47 28.71
C GLU A 355 3.35 -20.14 29.29
N ALA A 356 3.40 -19.03 30.01
CA ALA A 356 4.61 -18.46 30.57
C ALA A 356 5.18 -19.31 31.72
N PRO A 357 6.51 -19.33 31.90
CA PRO A 357 7.11 -20.02 33.03
C PRO A 357 6.86 -19.24 34.32
N SER A 358 7.15 -19.86 35.46
CA SER A 358 7.39 -19.11 36.70
C SER A 358 8.79 -18.51 36.64
N ILE A 359 8.95 -17.26 37.07
CA ILE A 359 10.26 -16.59 37.01
C ILE A 359 10.63 -16.00 38.37
N SER A 360 11.92 -16.10 38.74
CA SER A 360 12.41 -15.65 40.05
C SER A 360 13.80 -15.06 39.92
N GLY A 361 14.12 -14.04 40.73
CA GLY A 361 15.43 -13.39 40.69
C GLY A 361 15.58 -12.28 39.66
N GLU A 362 14.64 -12.18 38.73
CA GLU A 362 14.58 -11.16 37.68
C GLU A 362 13.18 -10.54 37.62
N SER A 363 13.07 -9.28 37.20
CA SER A 363 11.78 -8.57 37.15
C SER A 363 10.98 -8.91 35.90
N GLN A 364 11.65 -9.33 34.84
CA GLN A 364 11.04 -9.70 33.56
C GLN A 364 11.98 -10.65 32.81
N LEU A 365 11.41 -11.67 32.17
CA LEU A 365 12.07 -12.57 31.22
C LEU A 365 11.55 -12.27 29.81
N THR A 366 12.40 -12.35 28.79
CA THR A 366 11.95 -12.40 27.39
C THR A 366 12.10 -13.82 26.87
N ASP A 367 10.98 -14.47 26.59
CA ASP A 367 10.94 -15.77 25.91
C ASP A 367 10.60 -15.58 24.42
N HIS A 368 10.82 -16.60 23.61
CA HIS A 368 10.50 -16.62 22.19
C HIS A 368 9.63 -17.82 21.85
N VAL A 369 8.42 -17.54 21.35
CA VAL A 369 7.60 -18.54 20.68
C VAL A 369 8.07 -18.66 19.25
N GLN A 370 8.55 -19.84 18.91
CA GLN A 370 9.14 -20.12 17.61
C GLN A 370 8.21 -21.05 16.82
N LEU A 371 7.94 -20.69 15.57
CA LEU A 371 7.07 -21.42 14.65
C LEU A 371 7.79 -21.71 13.34
N SER A 372 7.53 -22.87 12.72
CA SER A 372 8.23 -23.29 11.51
C SER A 372 7.35 -24.09 10.55
N LEU A 373 7.56 -23.90 9.24
CA LEU A 373 7.06 -24.79 8.18
C LEU A 373 7.88 -26.07 8.03
N ASN A 374 9.03 -26.18 8.69
CA ASN A 374 9.85 -27.39 8.66
C ASN A 374 9.31 -28.44 9.64
N THR A 375 8.38 -29.27 9.19
CA THR A 375 7.76 -30.32 10.00
C THR A 375 8.71 -31.44 10.43
N SER A 376 9.98 -31.41 10.00
CA SER A 376 11.00 -32.36 10.50
C SER A 376 11.52 -32.00 11.89
N LEU A 377 11.26 -30.79 12.42
CA LEU A 377 11.71 -30.42 13.76
C LEU A 377 10.80 -31.07 14.82
N SER A 378 11.41 -31.67 15.85
CA SER A 378 10.77 -32.64 16.74
C SER A 378 10.00 -32.07 17.94
N SER A 379 9.36 -30.91 17.79
CA SER A 379 8.64 -30.13 18.84
C SER A 379 9.55 -29.52 19.92
N ALA A 380 9.25 -28.28 20.32
CA ALA A 380 10.20 -27.30 20.86
C ALA A 380 11.11 -26.78 19.75
N VAL A 381 10.68 -25.69 19.12
CA VAL A 381 11.52 -25.01 18.15
C VAL A 381 12.62 -24.34 18.97
N ASN A 382 13.72 -25.09 19.16
CA ASN A 382 15.02 -24.73 19.73
C ASN A 382 16.06 -25.80 19.28
N GLY A 383 15.97 -26.21 18.01
CA GLY A 383 16.95 -27.09 17.38
C GLY A 383 18.04 -26.26 16.70
N SER A 384 19.24 -26.81 16.55
CA SER A 384 20.31 -26.18 15.74
C SER A 384 19.91 -25.92 14.28
N GLU A 385 18.79 -26.49 13.84
CA GLU A 385 18.21 -26.35 12.52
C GLU A 385 17.20 -25.19 12.40
N PHE A 386 16.77 -24.58 13.52
CA PHE A 386 15.92 -23.39 13.49
C PHE A 386 16.74 -22.13 13.27
N ASN A 387 16.27 -21.28 12.36
CA ASN A 387 16.86 -19.97 12.11
C ASN A 387 15.72 -18.97 11.86
N GLY A 388 15.47 -18.11 12.84
CA GLY A 388 14.41 -17.09 12.79
C GLY A 388 14.67 -15.94 11.83
N SER A 389 15.73 -15.99 11.01
CA SER A 389 15.98 -15.04 9.90
C SER A 389 15.73 -15.68 8.53
N THR A 390 15.03 -16.83 8.50
CA THR A 390 14.66 -17.50 7.26
C THR A 390 13.15 -17.40 7.07
N PRO A 391 12.65 -17.23 5.83
CA PRO A 391 11.23 -17.01 5.59
C PRO A 391 10.30 -18.10 6.15
N VAL A 392 10.79 -19.32 6.33
CA VAL A 392 9.99 -20.48 6.76
C VAL A 392 9.86 -20.59 8.28
N ASN A 393 10.45 -19.66 9.02
CA ASN A 393 10.53 -19.64 10.48
C ASN A 393 10.07 -18.27 10.98
N VAL A 394 9.37 -18.25 12.13
CA VAL A 394 8.99 -17.02 12.84
C VAL A 394 9.41 -17.15 14.28
N SER A 395 9.96 -16.07 14.84
CA SER A 395 10.33 -15.98 16.26
C SER A 395 9.60 -14.80 16.91
N VAL A 396 8.56 -15.09 17.68
CA VAL A 396 7.73 -14.09 18.36
C VAL A 396 8.28 -13.86 19.77
N PRO A 397 8.83 -12.67 20.08
CA PRO A 397 9.21 -12.34 21.45
C PRO A 397 7.98 -12.22 22.34
N ILE A 398 8.06 -12.69 23.58
CA ILE A 398 7.05 -12.53 24.62
C ILE A 398 7.74 -12.06 25.90
N ARG A 399 7.24 -10.98 26.49
CA ARG A 399 7.70 -10.50 27.79
C ARG A 399 6.91 -11.16 28.91
N VAL A 400 7.60 -11.76 29.87
CA VAL A 400 7.04 -12.41 31.05
C VAL A 400 7.40 -11.59 32.28
N ASP A 401 6.40 -11.04 32.96
CA ASP A 401 6.58 -10.22 34.16
C ASP A 401 6.59 -11.08 35.43
N ASN A 402 7.53 -10.80 36.34
CA ASN A 402 7.59 -11.40 37.66
C ASN A 402 6.53 -10.73 38.54
N SER A 403 5.34 -11.33 38.54
CA SER A 403 4.15 -10.73 39.15
C SER A 403 4.14 -10.87 40.67
N ASP A 404 4.85 -11.87 41.22
CA ASP A 404 4.93 -12.11 42.66
C ASP A 404 6.17 -11.51 43.33
N GLY A 405 7.10 -10.96 42.54
CA GLY A 405 8.34 -10.33 43.01
C GLY A 405 9.35 -11.32 43.60
N SER A 406 9.18 -12.62 43.38
CA SER A 406 10.01 -13.65 43.99
C SER A 406 11.47 -13.54 43.55
N GLY A 407 12.39 -13.82 44.48
CA GLY A 407 13.83 -13.84 44.22
C GLY A 407 14.47 -12.48 43.93
N LEU A 408 13.69 -11.41 43.75
CA LEU A 408 14.18 -10.04 43.75
C LEU A 408 14.69 -9.73 45.15
N GLY A 409 16.01 -9.79 45.33
CA GLY A 409 16.64 -9.79 46.66
C GLY A 409 16.23 -8.62 47.56
N GLY A 410 15.36 -8.89 48.54
CA GLY A 410 15.17 -8.08 49.74
C GLY A 410 16.30 -8.37 50.74
N GLY A 411 17.47 -7.75 50.52
CA GLY A 411 18.63 -7.89 51.39
C GLY A 411 18.97 -6.57 52.09
N GLY A 412 18.48 -6.37 53.31
CA GLY A 412 18.96 -5.32 54.20
C GLY A 412 18.07 -5.09 55.40
N GLY A 413 18.49 -5.56 56.58
CA GLY A 413 17.85 -5.26 57.88
C GLY A 413 18.00 -3.78 58.24
N GLY A 414 17.29 -2.93 57.52
CA GLY A 414 17.15 -1.51 57.81
C GLY A 414 16.22 -1.29 59.01
N ALA A 415 16.26 -0.08 59.57
CA ALA A 415 15.38 0.31 60.68
C ALA A 415 13.89 0.36 60.26
N TYR A 416 13.62 0.50 58.97
CA TYR A 416 12.32 0.56 58.32
C TYR A 416 12.50 0.27 56.82
N ASP A 417 11.43 -0.14 56.17
CA ASP A 417 11.34 -0.28 54.71
C ASP A 417 11.19 1.08 54.06
N THR A 418 11.75 1.24 52.85
CA THR A 418 11.64 2.47 52.05
C THR A 418 11.09 2.09 50.68
N THR A 419 9.95 2.65 50.28
CA THR A 419 9.25 2.33 49.03
C THR A 419 8.80 3.59 48.29
N TRP A 420 8.59 3.48 46.98
CA TRP A 420 7.92 4.52 46.20
C TRP A 420 6.41 4.43 46.33
N LYS A 421 5.76 5.59 46.50
CA LYS A 421 4.32 5.70 46.26
C LYS A 421 4.04 5.74 44.77
N ASP A 422 2.89 5.20 44.39
CA ASP A 422 2.37 5.26 43.03
C ASP A 422 2.25 6.72 42.55
N PRO A 423 3.01 7.15 41.53
CA PRO A 423 2.91 8.47 40.95
C PRO A 423 1.73 8.62 39.97
N SER A 424 0.98 7.54 39.69
CA SER A 424 -0.18 7.57 38.78
C SER A 424 -1.24 8.56 39.26
N GLY A 425 -1.90 9.23 38.30
CA GLY A 425 -2.88 10.29 38.57
C GLY A 425 -2.31 11.71 38.48
N GLN A 426 -1.00 11.87 38.28
CA GLN A 426 -0.41 13.12 37.81
C GLN A 426 -0.60 13.27 36.29
N THR A 427 -0.76 14.51 35.82
CA THR A 427 -0.83 14.81 34.37
C THR A 427 0.45 14.36 33.67
N GLY A 428 0.31 13.71 32.51
CA GLY A 428 1.44 13.18 31.74
C GLY A 428 2.12 11.95 32.37
N VAL A 429 1.52 11.33 33.39
CA VAL A 429 2.02 10.10 34.02
C VAL A 429 0.97 9.00 33.91
N SER A 430 1.33 7.92 33.22
CA SER A 430 0.50 6.71 33.11
C SER A 430 1.31 5.48 33.44
N GLY A 431 0.66 4.36 33.76
CA GLY A 431 1.34 3.12 34.15
C GLY A 431 0.91 2.63 35.53
N SER A 432 1.48 1.49 35.94
CA SER A 432 1.17 0.82 37.19
C SER A 432 2.28 -0.19 37.53
N ASN A 433 2.28 -0.72 38.76
CA ASN A 433 3.18 -1.80 39.18
C ASN A 433 4.68 -1.46 39.04
N GLY A 434 5.09 -0.24 39.39
CA GLY A 434 6.51 0.16 39.42
C GLY A 434 7.11 0.57 38.06
N VAL A 435 6.31 0.53 36.99
CA VAL A 435 6.68 1.03 35.65
C VAL A 435 5.70 2.11 35.22
N TYR A 436 6.23 3.29 34.94
CA TYR A 436 5.42 4.47 34.60
C TYR A 436 5.96 5.13 33.34
N THR A 437 5.06 5.51 32.43
CA THR A 437 5.40 6.37 31.30
C THR A 437 5.25 7.82 31.73
N VAL A 438 6.31 8.61 31.52
CA VAL A 438 6.31 10.06 31.65
C VAL A 438 6.27 10.64 30.23
N ASP A 439 5.12 11.16 29.85
CA ASP A 439 4.96 11.86 28.59
C ASP A 439 5.38 13.33 28.77
N ALA A 440 6.61 13.63 28.36
CA ALA A 440 7.16 14.98 28.41
C ALA A 440 6.47 15.95 27.43
N SER A 441 5.59 15.44 26.55
CA SER A 441 4.69 16.30 25.78
C SER A 441 3.48 16.77 26.59
N GLU A 442 3.17 16.16 27.74
CA GLU A 442 2.03 16.52 28.59
C GLU A 442 2.44 17.11 29.95
N THR A 443 3.67 16.86 30.40
CA THR A 443 4.19 17.41 31.66
C THR A 443 5.66 17.82 31.58
N SER A 444 6.03 18.90 32.26
CA SER A 444 7.43 19.36 32.39
C SER A 444 8.16 18.77 33.58
N SER A 445 7.43 18.18 34.54
CA SER A 445 8.02 17.53 35.71
C SER A 445 7.02 16.63 36.43
N VAL A 446 7.53 15.62 37.14
CA VAL A 446 6.73 14.68 37.93
C VAL A 446 7.19 14.73 39.37
N THR A 447 6.26 14.78 40.33
CA THR A 447 6.59 14.63 41.75
C THR A 447 6.63 13.15 42.10
N LEU A 448 7.75 12.69 42.65
CA LEU A 448 7.92 11.34 43.14
C LEU A 448 7.99 11.37 44.67
N THR A 449 7.28 10.46 45.33
CA THR A 449 7.19 10.40 46.79
C THR A 449 7.71 9.07 47.30
N GLY A 450 8.79 9.09 48.07
CA GLY A 450 9.24 7.94 48.85
C GLY A 450 8.57 7.92 50.22
N GLU A 451 8.23 6.74 50.73
CA GLU A 451 7.65 6.55 52.06
C GLU A 451 8.44 5.52 52.88
N THR A 452 8.19 5.50 54.19
CA THR A 452 8.84 4.58 55.13
C THR A 452 7.83 3.76 55.92
N ALA A 453 8.12 2.47 56.12
CA ALA A 453 7.28 1.55 56.90
C ALA A 453 8.13 0.73 57.90
N PRO A 454 7.90 0.81 59.23
CA PRO A 454 6.98 1.75 59.91
C PRO A 454 7.39 3.21 59.69
N VAL A 455 6.43 4.13 59.90
CA VAL A 455 6.64 5.58 59.73
C VAL A 455 7.84 6.06 60.53
N ALA A 456 8.83 6.61 59.82
CA ALA A 456 10.02 7.23 60.41
C ALA A 456 10.03 8.74 60.10
N GLU A 457 9.77 9.57 61.10
CA GLU A 457 9.80 11.05 60.96
C GLU A 457 11.23 11.59 61.00
N ASN A 458 11.52 12.60 60.18
CA ASN A 458 12.82 13.30 60.11
C ASN A 458 14.00 12.36 59.76
N ALA A 459 13.72 11.26 59.06
CA ALA A 459 14.70 10.35 58.50
C ALA A 459 15.32 10.93 57.22
N SER A 460 16.60 10.67 56.97
CA SER A 460 17.27 11.12 55.75
C SER A 460 16.88 10.23 54.58
N MET A 461 16.43 10.82 53.47
CA MET A 461 16.08 10.10 52.24
C MET A 461 16.95 10.61 51.09
N GLU A 462 17.54 9.69 50.34
CA GLU A 462 18.39 9.96 49.19
C GLU A 462 17.74 9.43 47.91
N PHE A 463 17.81 10.24 46.86
CA PHE A 463 17.25 9.95 45.54
C PHE A 463 18.36 9.99 44.49
N THR A 464 18.46 8.92 43.70
CA THR A 464 19.46 8.80 42.63
C THR A 464 18.82 8.24 41.36
N LEU A 465 19.54 8.31 40.25
CA LEU A 465 19.09 7.78 38.96
C LEU A 465 20.24 7.03 38.26
N ASN A 466 19.92 6.10 37.36
CA ASN A 466 20.93 5.36 36.59
C ASN A 466 21.42 6.10 35.33
N ASP A 467 20.63 7.02 34.79
CA ASP A 467 20.94 7.72 33.54
C ASP A 467 20.55 9.20 33.58
N SER A 468 21.53 10.08 33.86
CA SER A 468 21.30 11.52 33.93
C SER A 468 21.14 12.18 32.55
N SER A 469 21.22 11.42 31.45
CA SER A 469 20.92 11.95 30.11
C SER A 469 19.43 11.94 29.80
N VAL A 470 18.66 11.07 30.45
CA VAL A 470 17.21 10.91 30.26
C VAL A 470 16.41 11.86 31.16
N GLY A 471 16.92 12.21 32.35
CA GLY A 471 16.26 13.15 33.26
C GLY A 471 17.10 13.56 34.46
N SER A 472 16.55 14.46 35.29
CA SER A 472 17.19 14.98 36.51
C SER A 472 16.25 15.00 37.71
N LEU A 473 16.81 15.03 38.92
CA LEU A 473 16.08 15.04 40.19
C LEU A 473 16.41 16.27 41.03
N SER A 474 15.41 16.86 41.67
CA SER A 474 15.62 17.96 42.63
C SER A 474 14.52 17.98 43.70
N PRO A 475 14.86 17.94 45.01
CA PRO A 475 16.20 17.71 45.56
C PRO A 475 16.63 16.24 45.43
N THR A 476 17.94 15.96 45.42
CA THR A 476 18.48 14.59 45.46
C THR A 476 18.59 14.02 46.89
N THR A 477 18.40 14.86 47.91
CA THR A 477 18.32 14.43 49.31
C THR A 477 17.32 15.30 50.07
N THR A 478 16.50 14.70 50.92
CA THR A 478 15.57 15.42 51.80
C THR A 478 15.33 14.65 53.09
N ARG A 479 14.42 15.13 53.95
CA ARG A 479 13.97 14.41 55.14
C ARG A 479 12.49 14.09 55.09
N THR A 480 12.11 12.95 55.66
CA THR A 480 10.72 12.52 55.78
C THR A 480 9.93 13.41 56.74
N ASP A 481 8.65 13.61 56.46
CA ASP A 481 7.71 14.33 57.32
C ASP A 481 7.10 13.42 58.42
N SER A 482 6.06 13.91 59.12
CA SER A 482 5.37 13.17 60.17
C SER A 482 4.60 11.92 59.67
N ASN A 483 4.40 11.78 58.36
CA ASN A 483 3.82 10.59 57.72
C ASN A 483 4.90 9.62 57.24
N GLY A 484 6.18 9.96 57.39
CA GLY A 484 7.29 9.14 56.91
C GLY A 484 7.55 9.32 55.42
N GLU A 485 7.07 10.42 54.82
CA GLU A 485 7.12 10.68 53.38
C GLU A 485 8.11 11.79 53.03
N ALA A 486 8.77 11.64 51.89
CA ALA A 486 9.70 12.63 51.35
C ALA A 486 9.57 12.68 49.82
N THR A 487 9.61 13.89 49.25
CA THR A 487 9.38 14.10 47.82
C THR A 487 10.62 14.60 47.08
N THR A 488 10.69 14.24 45.80
CA THR A 488 11.64 14.78 44.82
C THR A 488 10.91 15.05 43.50
N THR A 489 11.39 16.02 42.73
CA THR A 489 10.86 16.34 41.42
C THR A 489 11.75 15.73 40.34
N PHE A 490 11.17 14.87 39.51
CA PHE A 490 11.78 14.36 38.29
C PHE A 490 11.50 15.29 37.11
N THR A 491 12.53 15.69 36.38
CA THR A 491 12.44 16.52 35.17
C THR A 491 13.00 15.76 33.98
N PRO A 492 12.18 15.39 32.97
CA PRO A 492 12.64 14.68 31.78
C PRO A 492 13.54 15.56 30.90
N GLN A 493 14.55 14.95 30.26
CA GLN A 493 15.58 15.63 29.45
C GLN A 493 15.83 14.98 28.09
N SER A 494 15.57 13.68 27.92
CA SER A 494 15.59 12.98 26.62
C SER A 494 14.64 11.78 26.65
N ASN A 495 14.21 11.31 25.47
CA ASN A 495 13.41 10.09 25.38
C ASN A 495 14.25 8.88 25.74
N GLY A 496 13.66 7.93 26.45
CA GLY A 496 14.31 6.69 26.87
C GLY A 496 13.85 6.27 28.26
N SER A 497 14.25 5.06 28.64
CA SER A 497 13.90 4.51 29.94
C SER A 497 14.96 4.85 30.98
N ILE A 498 14.52 5.25 32.18
CA ILE A 498 15.37 5.59 33.33
C ILE A 498 14.83 4.90 34.59
N THR A 499 15.74 4.48 35.47
CA THR A 499 15.41 3.96 36.79
C THR A 499 15.77 5.00 37.85
N VAL A 500 14.78 5.36 38.67
CA VAL A 500 14.93 6.26 39.81
C VAL A 500 14.94 5.44 41.09
N PHE A 501 15.91 5.69 41.96
CA PHE A 501 16.13 4.97 43.21
C PHE A 501 15.82 5.87 44.40
N VAL A 502 15.23 5.30 45.44
CA VAL A 502 15.11 5.89 46.77
C VAL A 502 15.83 5.01 47.77
N SER A 503 16.52 5.60 48.73
CA SER A 503 17.09 4.84 49.85
C SER A 503 17.02 5.61 51.16
N SER A 504 16.77 4.86 52.25
CA SER A 504 16.79 5.36 53.61
C SER A 504 16.90 4.21 54.60
N GLY A 505 17.51 4.43 55.78
CA GLY A 505 17.46 3.49 56.89
C GLY A 505 18.08 2.10 56.67
N GLY A 506 18.76 1.85 55.54
CA GLY A 506 19.28 0.54 55.14
C GLY A 506 18.35 -0.25 54.20
N SER A 507 17.22 0.33 53.80
CA SER A 507 16.28 -0.15 52.79
C SER A 507 16.24 0.82 51.60
N GLY A 508 15.68 0.38 50.49
CA GLY A 508 15.55 1.19 49.28
C GLY A 508 14.69 0.50 48.23
N ASP A 509 14.23 1.30 47.28
CA ASP A 509 13.30 0.89 46.23
C ASP A 509 13.65 1.59 44.91
N ARG A 510 13.14 1.06 43.81
CA ARG A 510 13.37 1.57 42.46
C ARG A 510 12.05 1.74 41.72
N LEU A 511 12.01 2.78 40.91
CA LEU A 511 10.89 3.15 40.06
C LEU A 511 11.39 3.27 38.63
N ASN A 512 10.79 2.54 37.70
CA ASN A 512 11.13 2.65 36.29
C ASN A 512 10.23 3.70 35.63
N LEU A 513 10.84 4.65 34.95
CA LEU A 513 10.17 5.66 34.15
C LEU A 513 10.54 5.48 32.68
N ASP A 514 9.55 5.35 31.81
CA ASP A 514 9.75 5.44 30.36
C ASP A 514 9.42 6.85 29.90
N VAL A 515 10.45 7.60 29.53
CA VAL A 515 10.31 9.00 29.13
C VAL A 515 10.07 9.04 27.62
N ILE A 516 8.91 9.58 27.25
CA ILE A 516 8.52 9.80 25.85
C ILE A 516 8.19 11.26 25.63
N GLY A 517 8.05 11.69 24.37
CA GLY A 517 7.60 13.04 24.04
C GLY A 517 8.63 14.14 24.31
N VAL A 518 9.85 13.83 24.74
CA VAL A 518 10.95 14.81 24.87
C VAL A 518 11.41 15.22 23.49
N GLY A 519 11.26 16.52 23.19
CA GLY A 519 11.43 17.07 21.85
C GLY A 519 10.29 16.74 20.88
N GLY A 520 9.34 15.87 21.27
CA GLY A 520 8.14 15.50 20.50
C GLY A 520 6.91 16.33 20.84
N GLY A 521 6.83 16.89 22.04
CA GLY A 521 5.86 17.91 22.42
C GLY A 521 6.46 19.30 22.33
N GLY A 522 5.99 20.12 21.39
CA GLY A 522 6.24 21.57 21.45
C GLY A 522 6.70 22.24 20.16
N SER A 523 6.88 21.51 19.05
CA SER A 523 6.98 22.20 17.77
C SER A 523 5.59 22.47 17.20
N GLY A 524 5.29 23.71 16.80
CA GLY A 524 4.05 24.11 16.17
C GLY A 524 3.66 23.20 14.99
N LYS A 525 4.65 22.66 14.26
CA LYS A 525 4.43 21.69 13.18
C LYS A 525 3.66 20.43 13.57
N ASN A 526 3.93 19.90 14.77
CA ASN A 526 3.35 18.65 15.23
C ASN A 526 2.07 18.87 16.05
N GLN A 527 1.85 20.09 16.51
CA GLN A 527 0.72 20.47 17.35
C GLN A 527 -0.45 21.01 16.54
N ILE A 528 -0.19 21.66 15.40
CA ILE A 528 -1.21 22.30 14.57
C ILE A 528 -1.71 21.34 13.48
N GLN A 529 -3.02 21.09 13.49
CA GLN A 529 -3.73 20.31 12.48
C GLN A 529 -4.91 21.07 11.90
N PHE A 530 -5.18 20.90 10.60
CA PHE A 530 -6.40 21.40 9.97
C PHE A 530 -7.64 20.62 10.46
N VAL A 531 -8.69 21.35 10.85
CA VAL A 531 -9.98 20.76 11.24
C VAL A 531 -10.79 20.47 9.98
N THR A 532 -10.91 19.19 9.62
CA THR A 532 -11.58 18.75 8.39
C THR A 532 -13.03 19.26 8.31
N GLY A 533 -13.42 19.76 7.14
CA GLY A 533 -14.77 20.28 6.89
C GLY A 533 -15.01 21.73 7.30
N THR A 534 -13.99 22.45 7.76
CA THR A 534 -14.08 23.88 8.13
C THR A 534 -13.64 24.84 7.02
N GLY A 535 -13.04 24.32 5.95
CA GLY A 535 -12.71 25.10 4.77
C GLY A 535 -13.99 25.66 4.13
N SER A 536 -14.02 26.97 3.89
CA SER A 536 -15.19 27.64 3.30
C SER A 536 -14.80 28.90 2.55
N LYS A 537 -15.64 29.27 1.58
CA LYS A 537 -15.48 30.50 0.79
C LYS A 537 -16.49 31.56 1.19
N SER A 538 -16.10 32.82 1.12
CA SER A 538 -16.99 33.97 1.36
C SER A 538 -16.56 35.19 0.55
N GLY A 539 -17.25 36.33 0.74
CA GLY A 539 -16.99 37.57 0.00
C GLY A 539 -17.63 37.59 -1.39
N ASP A 540 -17.47 38.73 -2.06
CA ASP A 540 -17.92 38.88 -3.44
C ASP A 540 -17.10 37.95 -4.35
N SER A 541 -17.74 37.26 -5.28
CA SER A 541 -17.08 36.27 -6.15
C SER A 541 -16.42 35.08 -5.42
N ASN A 542 -16.77 34.80 -4.16
CA ASN A 542 -16.15 33.74 -3.34
C ASN A 542 -14.62 33.89 -3.19
N SER A 543 -14.16 35.13 -3.12
CA SER A 543 -12.74 35.50 -3.13
C SER A 543 -12.05 35.42 -1.78
N ASN A 544 -12.74 35.05 -0.69
CA ASN A 544 -12.13 34.90 0.64
C ASN A 544 -12.20 33.44 1.07
N VAL A 545 -11.16 32.95 1.76
CA VAL A 545 -11.07 31.57 2.25
C VAL A 545 -10.93 31.56 3.75
N SER A 546 -11.77 30.79 4.44
CA SER A 546 -11.63 30.55 5.88
C SER A 546 -11.37 29.08 6.18
N PHE A 547 -10.55 28.80 7.19
CA PHE A 547 -10.21 27.45 7.65
C PHE A 547 -9.90 27.45 9.14
N THR A 548 -10.22 26.36 9.84
CA THR A 548 -9.92 26.21 11.26
C THR A 548 -8.74 25.27 11.46
N VAL A 549 -7.84 25.66 12.36
CA VAL A 549 -6.80 24.77 12.87
C VAL A 549 -7.04 24.46 14.34
N GLU A 550 -6.57 23.31 14.78
CA GLU A 550 -6.57 22.87 16.17
C GLU A 550 -5.15 22.67 16.66
N ASN A 551 -4.85 23.21 17.84
CA ASN A 551 -3.65 22.87 18.59
C ASN A 551 -3.95 21.65 19.48
N LEU A 552 -3.50 20.49 19.03
CA LEU A 552 -3.61 19.22 19.76
C LEU A 552 -2.60 19.09 20.90
N GLY A 553 -1.65 20.02 21.01
CA GLY A 553 -0.59 20.05 22.01
C GLY A 553 -1.05 20.55 23.38
N SER A 554 -0.18 20.36 24.37
CA SER A 554 -0.34 20.84 25.76
C SER A 554 0.23 22.25 25.98
N THR A 555 0.92 22.81 24.98
CA THR A 555 1.53 24.15 24.99
C THR A 555 0.95 25.03 23.90
N ASP A 556 0.99 26.33 24.11
CA ASP A 556 0.59 27.32 23.12
C ASP A 556 1.54 27.31 21.91
N VAL A 557 0.99 27.54 20.71
CA VAL A 557 1.76 27.64 19.45
C VAL A 557 1.59 29.03 18.87
N THR A 558 2.69 29.70 18.53
CA THR A 558 2.65 31.05 17.95
C THR A 558 3.03 31.03 16.47
N VAL A 559 2.08 31.40 15.61
CA VAL A 559 2.25 31.61 14.17
C VAL A 559 2.95 32.96 13.93
N LYS A 560 4.00 32.97 13.11
CA LYS A 560 4.81 34.17 12.81
C LYS A 560 4.76 34.62 11.35
N ASN A 561 4.44 33.72 10.44
CA ASN A 561 4.41 33.95 8.99
C ASN A 561 3.48 32.94 8.33
N ILE A 562 3.06 33.29 7.11
CA ILE A 562 2.19 32.48 6.26
C ILE A 562 2.72 32.48 4.83
N THR A 563 2.56 31.36 4.14
CA THR A 563 2.74 31.22 2.70
C THR A 563 1.46 30.63 2.12
N VAL A 564 0.90 31.23 1.07
CA VAL A 564 -0.15 30.58 0.27
C VAL A 564 0.56 29.86 -0.87
N ASP A 565 0.77 28.56 -0.74
CA ASP A 565 1.65 27.78 -1.61
C ASP A 565 1.03 27.53 -2.99
N ASN A 566 -0.25 27.18 -3.02
CA ASN A 566 -0.96 26.85 -4.25
C ASN A 566 -2.48 26.97 -4.10
N VAL A 567 -3.18 27.13 -5.22
CA VAL A 567 -4.64 27.10 -5.32
C VAL A 567 -5.09 26.24 -6.50
N ASP A 568 -6.31 25.72 -6.45
CA ASP A 568 -6.89 24.85 -7.50
C ASP A 568 -7.35 25.65 -8.76
N SER A 569 -7.28 26.98 -8.72
CA SER A 569 -7.66 27.87 -9.83
C SER A 569 -6.45 28.48 -10.52
N ASN A 570 -6.31 28.23 -11.82
CA ASN A 570 -5.26 28.81 -12.67
C ASN A 570 -5.41 30.33 -12.92
N ASN A 571 -6.43 30.96 -12.36
CA ASN A 571 -6.74 32.38 -12.58
C ASN A 571 -6.35 33.27 -11.39
N ILE A 572 -5.72 32.73 -10.36
CA ILE A 572 -5.22 33.51 -9.22
C ILE A 572 -3.74 33.82 -9.42
N ALA A 573 -3.36 35.05 -9.09
CA ALA A 573 -1.99 35.53 -9.14
C ALA A 573 -1.48 35.97 -7.77
N ASN A 574 -2.32 36.67 -7.00
CA ASN A 574 -1.93 37.27 -5.73
C ASN A 574 -3.08 37.28 -4.72
N ILE A 575 -2.71 37.60 -3.47
CA ILE A 575 -3.57 37.68 -2.30
C ILE A 575 -3.59 39.12 -1.80
N GLY A 576 -4.79 39.65 -1.57
CA GLY A 576 -5.01 40.98 -1.02
C GLY A 576 -5.29 42.07 -2.04
N ASN A 577 -5.90 43.16 -1.57
CA ASN A 577 -6.07 44.40 -2.34
C ASN A 577 -4.80 45.25 -2.37
N GLY A 578 -3.85 45.01 -1.47
CA GLY A 578 -2.69 45.87 -1.32
C GLY A 578 -3.03 47.29 -0.84
N ASP A 579 -4.08 47.44 -0.03
CA ASP A 579 -4.46 48.70 0.62
C ASP A 579 -4.76 48.48 2.11
N LYS A 580 -4.17 49.31 2.97
CA LYS A 580 -4.37 49.25 4.43
C LYS A 580 -5.64 49.98 4.90
N ASP A 581 -6.57 50.29 4.01
CA ASP A 581 -7.82 50.96 4.35
C ASP A 581 -8.74 50.02 5.16
N ASP A 582 -9.28 50.52 6.28
CA ASP A 582 -10.18 49.79 7.20
C ASP A 582 -11.51 49.39 6.54
N LEU A 583 -11.77 49.84 5.31
CA LEU A 583 -12.93 49.49 4.51
C LEU A 583 -12.86 48.09 3.89
N TYR A 584 -11.68 47.47 3.83
CA TYR A 584 -11.48 46.15 3.23
C TYR A 584 -11.02 45.10 4.24
N LEU A 585 -11.19 43.82 3.88
CA LEU A 585 -10.71 42.74 4.71
C LEU A 585 -9.17 42.69 4.67
N PRO A 586 -8.50 42.48 5.80
CA PRO A 586 -7.05 42.25 5.81
C PRO A 586 -6.71 40.96 5.08
N GLU A 587 -5.51 40.88 4.51
CA GLU A 587 -5.04 39.71 3.76
C GLU A 587 -5.01 38.44 4.60
N PHE A 588 -4.71 38.55 5.89
CA PHE A 588 -4.78 37.43 6.81
C PHE A 588 -5.27 37.88 8.19
N GLN A 589 -6.28 37.19 8.72
CA GLN A 589 -6.84 37.45 10.04
C GLN A 589 -7.19 36.16 10.77
N SER A 590 -7.33 36.25 12.09
CA SER A 590 -7.95 35.19 12.91
C SER A 590 -9.19 35.68 13.64
N ASP A 591 -10.09 34.75 13.95
CA ASP A 591 -11.25 34.98 14.82
C ASP A 591 -10.87 35.41 16.26
N ARG A 592 -9.61 35.18 16.64
CA ARG A 592 -9.07 35.50 17.97
C ARG A 592 -8.46 36.89 18.06
N ASN A 593 -7.59 37.26 17.13
CA ASN A 593 -6.78 38.48 17.20
C ASN A 593 -7.10 39.50 16.09
N GLY A 594 -8.06 39.20 15.21
CA GLY A 594 -8.41 40.08 14.10
C GLY A 594 -7.30 40.12 13.05
N SER A 595 -6.97 41.31 12.54
CA SER A 595 -5.95 41.48 11.50
C SER A 595 -4.56 41.02 11.96
N LEU A 596 -3.99 40.04 11.26
CA LEU A 596 -2.66 39.49 11.50
C LEU A 596 -1.65 39.95 10.45
N LEU A 597 -2.11 40.14 9.22
CA LEU A 597 -1.35 40.71 8.10
C LEU A 597 -2.28 41.63 7.32
N ASN A 598 -1.85 42.89 7.18
CA ASN A 598 -2.47 43.84 6.27
C ASN A 598 -1.36 44.54 5.48
N VAL A 599 -1.33 44.45 4.15
CA VAL A 599 -0.19 44.91 3.32
C VAL A 599 -0.57 46.06 2.38
N ASN A 600 0.40 46.90 2.01
CA ASN A 600 0.19 47.99 1.03
C ASN A 600 0.40 47.54 -0.42
N THR A 601 0.63 46.24 -0.63
CA THR A 601 0.84 45.60 -1.92
C THR A 601 0.42 44.15 -1.78
N ALA A 602 -0.46 43.68 -2.66
CA ALA A 602 -0.83 42.27 -2.73
C ALA A 602 0.42 41.39 -2.87
N PHE A 603 0.41 40.19 -2.28
CA PHE A 603 1.55 39.28 -2.33
C PHE A 603 1.25 38.06 -3.21
N ASP A 604 2.29 37.55 -3.88
CA ASP A 604 2.17 36.50 -4.89
C ASP A 604 1.95 35.12 -4.24
N ILE A 605 1.26 34.23 -4.95
CA ILE A 605 1.22 32.81 -4.58
C ILE A 605 2.66 32.25 -4.51
N GLY A 606 2.97 31.59 -3.41
CA GLY A 606 4.29 31.05 -3.09
C GLY A 606 5.21 32.02 -2.34
N SER A 607 4.82 33.27 -2.07
CA SER A 607 5.60 34.17 -1.22
C SER A 607 5.28 33.97 0.26
N THR A 608 6.32 33.97 1.09
CA THR A 608 6.19 33.88 2.56
C THR A 608 6.11 35.29 3.15
N GLU A 609 4.96 35.62 3.74
CA GLU A 609 4.72 36.90 4.37
C GLU A 609 4.83 36.80 5.90
N LYS A 610 5.57 37.72 6.49
CA LYS A 610 5.68 37.85 7.95
C LYS A 610 4.46 38.59 8.48
N LEU A 611 3.85 38.05 9.53
CA LEU A 611 2.70 38.69 10.17
C LEU A 611 3.09 40.01 10.86
N ASP A 612 2.23 41.01 10.74
CA ASP A 612 2.32 42.27 11.49
C ASP A 612 2.08 42.01 12.98
N THR A 613 1.12 41.13 13.28
CA THR A 613 0.80 40.64 14.62
C THR A 613 0.87 39.11 14.63
N GLN A 614 1.75 38.55 15.47
CA GLN A 614 1.83 37.11 15.66
C GLN A 614 0.56 36.57 16.32
N ASP A 615 0.14 35.38 15.93
CA ASP A 615 -1.08 34.76 16.47
C ASP A 615 -0.74 33.54 17.32
N THR A 616 -1.26 33.48 18.54
CA THR A 616 -1.03 32.35 19.44
C THR A 616 -2.29 31.51 19.53
N VAL A 617 -2.18 30.25 19.11
CA VAL A 617 -3.20 29.20 19.24
C VAL A 617 -2.96 28.47 20.56
N PRO A 618 -3.78 28.69 21.61
CA PRO A 618 -3.55 28.05 22.89
C PRO A 618 -3.60 26.52 22.82
N ALA A 619 -2.95 25.87 23.76
CA ALA A 619 -3.04 24.43 23.96
C ALA A 619 -4.50 23.93 23.95
N LYS A 620 -4.77 22.81 23.28
CA LYS A 620 -6.09 22.16 23.20
C LYS A 620 -7.23 23.09 22.75
N SER A 621 -6.93 24.02 21.84
CA SER A 621 -7.90 24.98 21.34
C SER A 621 -7.86 25.13 19.82
N GLN A 622 -8.94 25.65 19.27
CA GLN A 622 -9.08 25.92 17.85
C GLN A 622 -8.97 27.43 17.56
N THR A 623 -8.56 27.77 16.34
CA THR A 623 -8.51 29.14 15.83
C THR A 623 -8.85 29.12 14.35
N THR A 624 -9.76 30.01 13.93
CA THR A 624 -10.18 30.13 12.54
C THR A 624 -9.43 31.25 11.88
N TYR A 625 -8.75 30.94 10.77
CA TYR A 625 -8.07 31.90 9.94
C TYR A 625 -8.90 32.24 8.70
N THR A 626 -8.82 33.48 8.25
CA THR A 626 -9.37 33.94 6.97
C THR A 626 -8.26 34.57 6.15
N ILE A 627 -8.11 34.10 4.91
CA ILE A 627 -7.30 34.72 3.86
C ILE A 627 -8.23 35.57 3.00
N GLY A 628 -7.91 36.85 2.90
CA GLY A 628 -8.69 37.84 2.17
C GLY A 628 -8.27 37.97 0.70
N GLU A 629 -9.27 38.06 -0.17
CA GLU A 629 -9.19 38.57 -1.54
C GLU A 629 -8.16 37.87 -2.44
N PHE A 630 -8.48 36.66 -2.88
CA PHE A 630 -7.78 36.01 -3.98
C PHE A 630 -8.08 36.76 -5.29
N ARG A 631 -7.03 37.20 -5.99
CA ARG A 631 -7.16 38.05 -7.19
C ARG A 631 -6.36 37.54 -8.37
N ASN A 632 -6.80 37.90 -9.56
CA ASN A 632 -6.10 37.60 -10.82
C ASN A 632 -5.07 38.68 -11.19
N ASN A 633 -4.30 38.46 -12.27
CA ASN A 633 -3.32 39.42 -12.81
C ASN A 633 -3.89 40.79 -13.22
N GLY A 634 -5.22 40.97 -13.21
CA GLY A 634 -5.88 42.24 -13.49
C GLY A 634 -6.49 42.87 -12.23
N ASP A 635 -6.05 42.45 -11.04
CA ASP A 635 -6.53 42.90 -9.73
C ASP A 635 -8.04 42.73 -9.53
N ASN A 636 -8.64 41.71 -10.14
CA ASN A 636 -10.04 41.36 -9.90
C ASN A 636 -10.13 40.17 -8.95
N GLU A 637 -10.99 40.26 -7.96
CA GLU A 637 -11.35 39.16 -7.06
C GLU A 637 -11.91 37.95 -7.83
N LYS A 638 -11.42 36.76 -7.47
CA LYS A 638 -11.75 35.48 -8.12
C LYS A 638 -11.78 34.34 -7.12
N ASP A 639 -12.57 33.33 -7.47
CA ASP A 639 -12.66 32.07 -6.74
C ASP A 639 -11.33 31.27 -6.89
N PRO A 640 -10.69 30.86 -5.78
CA PRO A 640 -9.45 30.10 -5.79
C PRO A 640 -9.59 28.62 -6.14
N GLY A 641 -10.79 28.12 -6.42
CA GLY A 641 -11.03 26.72 -6.79
C GLY A 641 -11.39 25.85 -5.58
N ASN A 642 -11.33 24.53 -5.70
CA ASN A 642 -11.84 23.61 -4.67
C ASN A 642 -10.87 23.37 -3.52
N SER A 643 -9.62 23.84 -3.62
CA SER A 643 -8.66 23.74 -2.53
C SER A 643 -7.62 24.84 -2.55
N VAL A 644 -7.06 25.13 -1.38
CA VAL A 644 -5.93 26.05 -1.17
C VAL A 644 -4.90 25.36 -0.28
N THR A 645 -3.62 25.41 -0.64
CA THR A 645 -2.52 24.91 0.18
C THR A 645 -1.81 26.08 0.84
N VAL A 646 -1.64 26.01 2.16
CA VAL A 646 -1.08 27.06 3.00
C VAL A 646 -0.01 26.49 3.91
N THR A 647 1.11 27.17 4.04
CA THR A 647 2.16 26.87 5.02
C THR A 647 2.18 27.92 6.11
N LEU A 648 1.98 27.49 7.36
CA LEU A 648 2.12 28.31 8.56
C LEU A 648 3.50 28.07 9.16
N GLY A 649 4.26 29.13 9.43
CA GLY A 649 5.51 29.01 10.17
C GLY A 649 5.41 29.55 11.59
N PHE A 650 6.17 28.93 12.49
CA PHE A 650 6.05 29.12 13.93
C PHE A 650 7.30 29.77 14.53
N THR A 651 7.15 30.38 15.70
CA THR A 651 8.25 31.05 16.43
C THR A 651 9.38 30.10 16.84
N ASP A 652 9.10 28.81 17.00
CA ASP A 652 10.10 27.75 17.24
C ASP A 652 10.97 27.40 16.02
N GLY A 653 10.66 27.95 14.84
CA GLY A 653 11.41 27.72 13.60
C GLY A 653 10.87 26.59 12.73
N THR A 654 9.85 25.87 13.17
CA THR A 654 9.17 24.83 12.37
C THR A 654 8.06 25.42 11.49
N GLU A 655 7.63 24.64 10.48
CA GLU A 655 6.59 25.02 9.53
C GLU A 655 5.63 23.85 9.28
N ARG A 656 4.36 24.17 9.03
CA ARG A 656 3.29 23.20 8.72
C ARG A 656 2.54 23.59 7.46
N THR A 657 2.63 22.75 6.45
CA THR A 657 1.79 22.84 5.24
C THR A 657 0.46 22.14 5.45
N LEU A 658 -0.62 22.80 5.05
CA LEU A 658 -2.01 22.37 5.17
C LEU A 658 -2.70 22.52 3.81
N THR A 659 -3.27 21.44 3.28
CA THR A 659 -4.16 21.51 2.12
C THR A 659 -5.60 21.59 2.61
N ILE A 660 -6.28 22.68 2.26
CA ILE A 660 -7.62 23.05 2.74
C ILE A 660 -8.61 22.80 1.60
N PRO A 661 -9.50 21.79 1.72
CA PRO A 661 -10.64 21.62 0.82
C PRO A 661 -11.72 22.68 1.10
N LEU A 662 -12.33 23.26 0.07
CA LEU A 662 -13.24 24.42 0.14
C LEU A 662 -14.65 24.19 -0.41
#